data_AF-A0A1X3IYE4-F1
#
_entry.id   AF-A0A1X3IYE4-F1
#
_cell.length_a   1.000
_cell.length_b   1.000
_cell.length_c   1.000
_cell.angle_alpha   90.00
_cell.angle_beta   90.00
_cell.angle_gamma   90.00
#
_symmetry.space_group_name_H-M   'P 1'
#
loop_
_entity.id
_entity.type
_entity.pdbx_description
1 polymer ?
#
loop_
_entity_poly.entity_id
_entity_poly.type
_entity_poly.pdbx_seq_one_letter_code
_entity_poly.pdbx_strand_id
1 'polypeptide(L)'
;MKALMVRTDFSLGESALKAENAVKIAREAGYTAVISADSMNIASVIPLQRAAGDDMAVICGVKLNIVDDPTYEHRAKLAKESMRCMESLERGRNYSFTALIKNEQGYRDICELMTAANTREQFYFVPRLSLEQLVSTYAKGNIILLTSDIGSVFQRNDFAKIISTLITAGGKDNFYSVVYPHPTPFYDQINFRAMKVASALKIEPVAFYPAYYESIDDADIKDIAHMVTNNIKIDQPHRLRIPHQRDNAVNGRRHLLEALKAFSVRMDVPVTAAMASTTQDTIIDACTWRWHELPPALPKMADDEPATLMKLAVAGLRKRLTTKEFGYTPPASENRVYVERLKYEMDTLTRLGFCGYFLMVRDLMNHSRETGIPVGPGRGSSAGSLVAWCIGITNVDPIRHGLLFERFINPERLDLPDADLDFSQARRHEVIEYLNERYGEDYVAGIPNFTYLGAASALRDTARIYGVESADMAVSKELKNVEDDSLPLEELREQLASLDKYATKYPDAFNAACKLQSLMRGFGRHAAGMIVAGVPLTERTPVERRGDARCIAFDKRYCEAMGLIKLDVLGLATLDLLDSAKRYIKENTGEDINLDAISLEDRKVLDGFAAGYTQGVFQLESGPMRKLLKDLGGGIEPMSFKTVVATTALFRPGPIQSGMLDDYVSVAKGFMAPHSLHPMLDEISRDTNGVLIYQEQIMAATRILAGFSMAEADSVRKAIGKKDMEKMKSIGGDFIKRAEEGWVTVSLDDGSTRKIHKAARLLCADGERRTYAEAMAINADITSFDI
;
A
#
# COMPACT_ATOMS: atom_id res chain seq x y z
N MET A 1 27.48 -13.91 -15.75
CA MET A 1 26.84 -15.06 -15.06
C MET A 1 25.37 -14.86 -15.26
N LYS A 2 24.56 -15.80 -15.76
CA LYS A 2 23.21 -15.39 -16.17
C LYS A 2 22.26 -15.25 -14.98
N ALA A 3 21.76 -16.33 -14.38
CA ALA A 3 20.68 -16.19 -13.38
C ALA A 3 21.06 -16.57 -11.93
N LEU A 4 20.78 -15.66 -10.98
CA LEU A 4 20.66 -15.97 -9.56
C LEU A 4 19.20 -16.34 -9.27
N MET A 5 18.94 -17.56 -8.78
CA MET A 5 17.60 -17.91 -8.27
C MET A 5 17.50 -17.50 -6.80
N VAL A 6 16.46 -16.75 -6.46
CA VAL A 6 16.26 -16.19 -5.13
C VAL A 6 14.91 -16.62 -4.57
N ARG A 7 14.92 -17.02 -3.30
CA ARG A 7 13.78 -16.84 -2.40
C ARG A 7 14.02 -15.56 -1.65
N THR A 8 12.97 -14.77 -1.52
CA THR A 8 13.03 -13.48 -0.85
C THR A 8 12.30 -13.54 0.49
N ASP A 9 12.33 -12.44 1.23
CA ASP A 9 11.59 -12.23 2.47
C ASP A 9 10.05 -12.38 2.33
N PHE A 10 9.53 -12.43 1.09
CA PHE A 10 8.15 -12.82 0.80
C PHE A 10 7.87 -14.31 0.99
N SER A 11 8.90 -15.16 1.07
CA SER A 11 8.78 -16.52 1.57
C SER A 11 8.94 -16.52 3.10
N LEU A 12 7.87 -16.11 3.80
CA LEU A 12 7.89 -15.88 5.26
C LEU A 12 8.49 -17.03 6.06
N GLY A 13 9.51 -16.72 6.87
CA GLY A 13 10.19 -17.69 7.72
C GLY A 13 10.97 -18.76 6.96
N GLU A 14 11.07 -18.67 5.63
CA GLU A 14 11.97 -19.49 4.81
C GLU A 14 13.22 -18.73 4.40
N SER A 15 13.12 -17.43 4.13
CA SER A 15 14.21 -16.58 3.63
C SER A 15 14.25 -15.23 4.36
N ALA A 16 15.46 -14.67 4.45
CA ALA A 16 15.74 -13.34 4.99
C ALA A 16 16.30 -12.38 3.92
N LEU A 17 16.37 -12.82 2.65
CA LEU A 17 16.93 -12.03 1.56
C LEU A 17 15.88 -11.01 1.09
N LYS A 18 16.11 -9.73 1.35
CA LYS A 18 15.20 -8.69 0.87
C LYS A 18 15.23 -8.63 -0.66
N ALA A 19 14.05 -8.54 -1.28
CA ALA A 19 13.93 -8.44 -2.74
C ALA A 19 14.82 -7.33 -3.34
N GLU A 20 14.82 -6.13 -2.75
CA GLU A 20 15.61 -4.99 -3.24
C GLU A 20 17.13 -5.24 -3.13
N ASN A 21 17.58 -5.88 -2.04
CA ASN A 21 19.00 -6.19 -1.81
C ASN A 21 19.50 -7.32 -2.72
N ALA A 22 18.63 -8.29 -3.02
CA ALA A 22 18.96 -9.43 -3.87
C ALA A 22 19.54 -8.99 -5.22
N VAL A 23 18.97 -7.94 -5.80
CA VAL A 23 19.42 -7.38 -7.08
C VAL A 23 20.81 -6.75 -6.97
N LYS A 24 21.03 -5.93 -5.93
CA LYS A 24 22.31 -5.26 -5.69
C LYS A 24 23.43 -6.29 -5.54
N ILE A 25 23.22 -7.29 -4.67
CA ILE A 25 24.22 -8.32 -4.38
C ILE A 25 24.44 -9.22 -5.61
N ALA A 26 23.37 -9.53 -6.36
CA ALA A 26 23.50 -10.28 -7.60
C ALA A 26 24.41 -9.55 -8.61
N ARG A 27 24.24 -8.22 -8.74
CA ARG A 27 25.07 -7.38 -9.62
C ARG A 27 26.55 -7.40 -9.18
N GLU A 28 26.81 -7.22 -7.88
CA GLU A 28 28.16 -7.28 -7.31
C GLU A 28 28.81 -8.66 -7.50
N ALA A 29 28.02 -9.73 -7.40
CA ALA A 29 28.47 -11.09 -7.67
C ALA A 29 28.64 -11.39 -9.17
N GLY A 30 28.22 -10.50 -10.08
CA GLY A 30 28.40 -10.61 -11.54
C GLY A 30 27.28 -11.33 -12.30
N TYR A 31 26.09 -11.45 -11.69
CA TYR A 31 24.88 -11.95 -12.34
C TYR A 31 24.27 -10.92 -13.31
N THR A 32 23.62 -11.39 -14.38
CA THR A 32 22.93 -10.57 -15.38
C THR A 32 21.41 -10.78 -15.35
N ALA A 33 20.94 -11.68 -14.51
CA ALA A 33 19.53 -11.95 -14.28
C ALA A 33 19.28 -12.46 -12.85
N VAL A 34 18.07 -12.21 -12.35
CA VAL A 34 17.54 -12.75 -11.09
C VAL A 34 16.23 -13.48 -11.39
N ILE A 35 16.02 -14.65 -10.80
CA ILE A 35 14.80 -15.44 -10.92
C ILE A 35 14.12 -15.46 -9.55
N SER A 36 12.92 -14.90 -9.42
CA SER A 36 12.13 -15.04 -8.21
C SER A 36 11.61 -16.48 -8.09
N ALA A 37 11.62 -17.04 -6.89
CA ALA A 37 11.14 -18.40 -6.63
C ALA A 37 10.43 -18.49 -5.26
N ASP A 38 9.64 -17.48 -4.94
CA ASP A 38 8.94 -17.40 -3.65
C ASP A 38 7.83 -18.45 -3.53
N SER A 39 7.65 -18.96 -2.30
CA SER A 39 6.67 -20.02 -1.99
C SER A 39 5.24 -19.46 -2.05
N MET A 40 4.47 -19.87 -3.06
CA MET A 40 3.08 -19.45 -3.28
C MET A 40 2.87 -17.92 -3.17
N ASN A 41 3.86 -17.13 -3.59
CA ASN A 41 3.82 -15.67 -3.55
C ASN A 41 4.53 -15.08 -4.78
N ILE A 42 4.01 -13.99 -5.33
CA ILE A 42 4.55 -13.30 -6.52
C ILE A 42 4.96 -11.84 -6.24
N ALA A 43 4.70 -11.35 -5.01
CA ALA A 43 4.77 -9.93 -4.69
C ALA A 43 6.20 -9.35 -4.74
N SER A 44 7.22 -10.20 -4.65
CA SER A 44 8.63 -9.80 -4.77
C SER A 44 9.03 -9.33 -6.16
N VAL A 45 8.28 -9.67 -7.21
CA VAL A 45 8.70 -9.40 -8.59
C VAL A 45 8.80 -7.91 -8.92
N ILE A 46 7.86 -7.09 -8.40
CA ILE A 46 7.85 -5.64 -8.63
C ILE A 46 9.04 -4.95 -7.95
N PRO A 47 9.32 -5.16 -6.64
CA PRO A 47 10.53 -4.59 -6.03
C PRO A 47 11.82 -5.09 -6.69
N LEU A 48 11.89 -6.38 -7.09
CA LEU A 48 13.03 -6.90 -7.84
C LEU A 48 13.22 -6.14 -9.16
N GLN A 49 12.17 -5.95 -9.95
CA GLN A 49 12.27 -5.25 -11.24
C GLN A 49 12.61 -3.77 -11.09
N ARG A 50 12.00 -3.09 -10.11
CA ARG A 50 12.33 -1.69 -9.81
C ARG A 50 13.79 -1.53 -9.39
N ALA A 51 14.33 -2.42 -8.56
CA ALA A 51 15.73 -2.39 -8.15
C ALA A 51 16.70 -2.76 -9.29
N ALA A 52 16.26 -3.63 -10.21
CA ALA A 52 17.05 -4.05 -11.36
C ALA A 52 17.23 -2.96 -12.42
N GLY A 53 16.18 -2.18 -12.68
CA GLY A 53 16.16 -1.24 -13.81
C GLY A 53 16.33 -1.97 -15.14
N ASP A 54 16.94 -1.30 -16.12
CA ASP A 54 17.18 -1.87 -17.46
C ASP A 54 18.45 -2.75 -17.52
N ASP A 55 19.30 -2.70 -16.49
CA ASP A 55 20.63 -3.31 -16.51
C ASP A 55 20.64 -4.80 -16.16
N MET A 56 19.55 -5.34 -15.63
CA MET A 56 19.47 -6.74 -15.19
C MET A 56 18.09 -7.34 -15.44
N ALA A 57 18.05 -8.54 -16.04
CA ALA A 57 16.79 -9.22 -16.29
C ALA A 57 16.19 -9.79 -14.99
N VAL A 58 14.90 -9.60 -14.76
CA VAL A 58 14.18 -10.27 -13.66
C VAL A 58 13.13 -11.21 -14.24
N ILE A 59 13.31 -12.50 -13.97
CA ILE A 59 12.38 -13.54 -14.37
C ILE A 59 11.40 -13.79 -13.24
N CYS A 60 10.11 -13.62 -13.55
CA CYS A 60 9.05 -13.90 -12.59
C CYS A 60 8.85 -15.41 -12.47
N GLY A 61 9.11 -15.94 -11.28
CA GLY A 61 8.80 -17.30 -10.92
C GLY A 61 8.15 -17.42 -9.55
N VAL A 62 7.41 -18.51 -9.39
CA VAL A 62 6.68 -18.87 -8.17
C VAL A 62 6.86 -20.35 -7.89
N LYS A 63 7.18 -20.69 -6.64
CA LYS A 63 7.20 -22.08 -6.20
C LYS A 63 5.80 -22.53 -5.79
N LEU A 64 5.27 -23.48 -6.54
CA LEU A 64 3.92 -24.02 -6.40
C LEU A 64 3.90 -25.21 -5.43
N ASN A 65 2.91 -25.26 -4.53
CA ASN A 65 2.73 -26.33 -3.56
C ASN A 65 1.62 -27.29 -4.01
N ILE A 66 2.03 -28.52 -4.36
CA ILE A 66 1.17 -29.57 -4.91
C ILE A 66 0.91 -30.65 -3.85
N VAL A 67 -0.35 -31.06 -3.75
CA VAL A 67 -0.84 -32.13 -2.87
C VAL A 67 -1.71 -33.08 -3.66
N ASP A 68 -1.92 -34.30 -3.14
CA ASP A 68 -2.72 -35.31 -3.84
C ASP A 68 -4.21 -34.91 -3.93
N ASP A 69 -4.74 -34.25 -2.89
CA ASP A 69 -6.07 -33.67 -2.88
C ASP A 69 -6.09 -32.34 -2.09
N PRO A 70 -6.19 -31.18 -2.77
CA PRO A 70 -6.18 -29.88 -2.09
C PRO A 70 -7.44 -29.62 -1.26
N THR A 71 -8.53 -30.33 -1.54
CA THR A 71 -9.84 -30.12 -0.93
C THR A 71 -10.16 -31.06 0.24
N TYR A 72 -9.31 -32.07 0.47
CA TYR A 72 -9.53 -33.07 1.52
C TYR A 72 -9.73 -32.43 2.90
N GLU A 73 -8.86 -31.53 3.33
CA GLU A 73 -8.94 -30.97 4.70
C GLU A 73 -10.21 -30.15 4.93
N HIS A 74 -10.69 -29.46 3.89
CA HIS A 74 -11.94 -28.74 3.95
C HIS A 74 -13.12 -29.71 4.11
N ARG A 75 -13.20 -30.75 3.26
CA ARG A 75 -14.26 -31.75 3.40
C ARG A 75 -14.16 -32.49 4.73
N ALA A 76 -12.96 -32.80 5.21
CA ALA A 76 -12.73 -33.48 6.49
C ALA A 76 -13.23 -32.64 7.67
N LYS A 77 -13.01 -31.32 7.61
CA LYS A 77 -13.59 -30.36 8.57
C LYS A 77 -15.13 -30.42 8.54
N LEU A 78 -15.75 -30.33 7.36
CA LEU A 78 -17.20 -30.41 7.22
C LEU A 78 -17.79 -31.75 7.69
N ALA A 79 -17.11 -32.87 7.42
CA ALA A 79 -17.51 -34.19 7.90
C ALA A 79 -17.46 -34.26 9.43
N LYS A 80 -16.40 -33.73 10.05
CA LYS A 80 -16.28 -33.65 11.51
C LYS A 80 -17.39 -32.78 12.12
N GLU A 81 -17.68 -31.62 11.53
CA GLU A 81 -18.75 -30.72 11.97
C GLU A 81 -20.14 -31.36 11.83
N SER A 82 -20.34 -32.22 10.83
CA SER A 82 -21.58 -32.96 10.59
C SER A 82 -21.64 -34.34 11.26
N MET A 83 -20.67 -34.68 12.13
CA MET A 83 -20.56 -35.99 12.79
C MET A 83 -20.57 -37.19 11.83
N ARG A 84 -20.04 -37.01 10.62
CA ARG A 84 -19.90 -38.07 9.61
C ARG A 84 -18.47 -38.60 9.57
N CYS A 85 -18.32 -39.88 9.25
CA CYS A 85 -17.04 -40.46 8.92
C CYS A 85 -16.69 -40.18 7.45
N MET A 86 -15.42 -39.91 7.17
CA MET A 86 -14.87 -39.77 5.83
C MET A 86 -13.90 -40.91 5.57
N GLU A 87 -13.82 -41.36 4.32
CA GLU A 87 -12.77 -42.28 3.89
C GLU A 87 -11.39 -41.67 4.10
N SER A 88 -10.48 -42.45 4.68
CA SER A 88 -9.09 -42.03 4.84
C SER A 88 -8.42 -41.95 3.48
N LEU A 89 -7.85 -40.79 3.16
CA LEU A 89 -7.00 -40.65 1.97
C LEU A 89 -5.60 -41.20 2.29
N GLU A 90 -5.11 -42.14 1.48
CA GLU A 90 -3.67 -42.45 1.45
C GLU A 90 -2.94 -41.25 0.85
N ARG A 91 -2.18 -40.53 1.70
CA ARG A 91 -1.48 -39.31 1.30
C ARG A 91 -0.01 -39.61 1.04
N GLY A 92 0.46 -39.23 -0.14
CA GLY A 92 1.88 -39.06 -0.39
C GLY A 92 2.41 -37.77 0.24
N ARG A 93 3.73 -37.58 0.13
CA ARG A 93 4.36 -36.34 0.56
C ARG A 93 3.97 -35.20 -0.39
N ASN A 94 3.65 -34.03 0.15
CA ASN A 94 3.49 -32.80 -0.61
C ASN A 94 4.79 -32.49 -1.37
N TYR A 95 4.66 -31.88 -2.54
CA TYR A 95 5.79 -31.59 -3.41
C TYR A 95 5.59 -30.29 -4.17
N SER A 96 6.65 -29.82 -4.83
CA SER A 96 6.65 -28.52 -5.49
C SER A 96 7.32 -28.55 -6.85
N PHE A 97 6.88 -27.61 -7.69
CA PHE A 97 7.55 -27.17 -8.90
C PHE A 97 7.72 -25.65 -8.83
N THR A 98 8.78 -25.12 -9.42
CA THR A 98 8.92 -23.67 -9.64
C THR A 98 8.44 -23.37 -11.05
N ALA A 99 7.36 -22.60 -11.17
CA ALA A 99 6.85 -22.14 -12.44
C ALA A 99 7.47 -20.79 -12.80
N LEU A 100 8.01 -20.65 -14.01
CA LEU A 100 8.50 -19.40 -14.56
C LEU A 100 7.57 -18.89 -15.65
N ILE A 101 7.31 -17.59 -15.65
CA ILE A 101 6.32 -16.94 -16.50
C ILE A 101 6.96 -16.52 -17.82
N LYS A 102 6.45 -17.03 -18.95
CA LYS A 102 7.02 -16.72 -20.27
C LYS A 102 6.55 -15.39 -20.83
N ASN A 103 5.26 -15.10 -20.68
CA ASN A 103 4.56 -14.01 -21.36
C ASN A 103 3.34 -13.55 -20.55
N GLU A 104 2.61 -12.54 -21.04
CA GLU A 104 1.41 -12.00 -20.38
C GLU A 104 0.34 -13.05 -20.09
N GLN A 105 0.14 -14.00 -21.00
CA GLN A 105 -0.84 -15.08 -20.77
C GLN A 105 -0.37 -16.01 -19.63
N GLY A 106 0.93 -16.31 -19.58
CA GLY A 106 1.52 -17.09 -18.48
C GLY A 106 1.38 -16.40 -17.13
N TYR A 107 1.44 -15.07 -17.10
CA TYR A 107 1.21 -14.29 -15.88
C TYR A 107 -0.22 -14.46 -15.38
N ARG A 108 -1.21 -14.30 -16.27
CA ARG A 108 -2.63 -14.51 -15.96
C ARG A 108 -2.91 -15.95 -15.52
N ASP A 109 -2.35 -16.93 -16.25
CA ASP A 109 -2.47 -18.35 -15.96
C ASP A 109 -1.97 -18.70 -14.55
N ILE A 110 -0.85 -18.10 -14.10
CA ILE A 110 -0.33 -18.26 -12.74
C ILE A 110 -1.17 -17.51 -11.71
N CYS A 111 -1.66 -16.32 -12.02
CA CYS A 111 -2.55 -15.57 -11.13
C CYS A 111 -3.85 -16.34 -10.84
N GLU A 112 -4.46 -16.93 -11.88
CA GLU A 112 -5.62 -17.83 -11.76
C GLU A 112 -5.30 -19.04 -10.89
N LEU A 113 -4.18 -19.73 -11.17
CA LEU A 113 -3.77 -20.92 -10.45
C LEU A 113 -3.52 -20.63 -8.97
N MET A 114 -2.79 -19.56 -8.65
CA MET A 114 -2.54 -19.14 -7.27
C MET A 114 -3.82 -18.70 -6.55
N THR A 115 -4.76 -18.08 -7.27
CA THR A 115 -6.07 -17.69 -6.72
C THR A 115 -6.89 -18.94 -6.36
N ALA A 116 -6.92 -19.94 -7.24
CA ALA A 116 -7.58 -21.23 -6.97
C ALA A 116 -7.02 -21.91 -5.70
N ALA A 117 -5.70 -21.88 -5.52
CA ALA A 117 -5.04 -22.44 -4.33
C ALA A 117 -5.43 -21.75 -3.00
N ASN A 118 -5.95 -20.53 -3.09
CA ASN A 118 -6.37 -19.68 -1.97
C ASN A 118 -7.89 -19.70 -1.71
N THR A 119 -8.64 -20.49 -2.47
CA THR A 119 -10.07 -20.75 -2.19
C THR A 119 -10.24 -21.39 -0.80
N ARG A 120 -11.43 -21.26 -0.21
CA ARG A 120 -11.71 -21.78 1.14
C ARG A 120 -11.61 -23.30 1.20
N GLU A 121 -11.84 -23.94 0.07
CA GLU A 121 -11.82 -25.37 -0.14
C GLU A 121 -10.37 -25.89 -0.22
N GLN A 122 -9.47 -25.12 -0.86
CA GLN A 122 -8.09 -25.55 -1.11
C GLN A 122 -7.08 -25.03 -0.08
N PHE A 123 -7.32 -23.92 0.59
CA PHE A 123 -6.37 -23.37 1.57
C PHE A 123 -6.36 -24.15 2.90
N TYR A 124 -5.18 -24.52 3.41
CA TYR A 124 -5.03 -25.08 4.77
C TYR A 124 -3.63 -24.81 5.32
N PHE A 125 -3.51 -23.78 6.16
CA PHE A 125 -2.27 -23.13 6.61
C PHE A 125 -1.41 -22.54 5.48
N VAL A 126 -1.31 -23.22 4.34
CA VAL A 126 -0.67 -22.80 3.10
C VAL A 126 -1.63 -23.02 1.92
N PRO A 127 -1.47 -22.26 0.82
CA PRO A 127 -2.17 -22.52 -0.42
C PRO A 127 -1.76 -23.88 -1.01
N ARG A 128 -2.70 -24.62 -1.60
CA ARG A 128 -2.47 -25.98 -2.11
C ARG A 128 -3.12 -26.17 -3.46
N LEU A 129 -2.45 -26.91 -4.33
CA LEU A 129 -2.89 -27.25 -5.68
C LEU A 129 -2.90 -28.75 -5.88
N SER A 130 -3.76 -29.23 -6.77
CA SER A 130 -3.70 -30.59 -7.31
C SER A 130 -2.71 -30.67 -8.48
N LEU A 131 -2.27 -31.89 -8.79
CA LEU A 131 -1.50 -32.15 -10.01
C LEU A 131 -2.31 -31.80 -11.27
N GLU A 132 -3.62 -32.08 -11.29
CA GLU A 132 -4.48 -31.82 -12.44
C GLU A 132 -4.56 -30.32 -12.77
N GLN A 133 -4.71 -29.47 -11.75
CA GLN A 133 -4.66 -28.02 -11.93
C GLN A 133 -3.33 -27.58 -12.55
N LEU A 134 -2.20 -28.08 -12.03
CA LEU A 134 -0.88 -27.76 -12.59
C LEU A 134 -0.73 -28.25 -14.04
N VAL A 135 -1.18 -29.48 -14.33
CA VAL A 135 -1.15 -30.08 -15.67
C VAL A 135 -1.95 -29.24 -16.66
N SER A 136 -3.15 -28.81 -16.29
CA SER A 136 -4.02 -27.97 -17.11
C SER A 136 -3.36 -26.63 -17.43
N THR A 137 -2.79 -25.95 -16.43
CA THR A 137 -2.05 -24.71 -16.63
C THR A 137 -0.80 -24.91 -17.50
N TYR A 138 -0.05 -25.99 -17.26
CA TYR A 138 1.18 -26.28 -17.99
C TYR A 138 0.94 -26.62 -19.46
N ALA A 139 -0.14 -27.35 -19.76
CA ALA A 139 -0.54 -27.73 -21.11
C ALA A 139 -0.75 -26.53 -22.06
N LYS A 140 -1.03 -25.34 -21.52
CA LYS A 140 -1.18 -24.10 -22.30
C LYS A 140 0.14 -23.61 -22.91
N GLY A 141 1.30 -24.05 -22.42
CA GLY A 141 2.63 -23.72 -22.98
C GLY A 141 3.17 -22.32 -22.64
N ASN A 142 2.50 -21.58 -21.74
CA ASN A 142 2.84 -20.21 -21.36
C ASN A 142 3.77 -20.09 -20.13
N ILE A 143 4.12 -21.23 -19.52
CA ILE A 143 5.01 -21.29 -18.37
C ILE A 143 6.10 -22.33 -18.59
N ILE A 144 7.23 -22.15 -17.92
CA ILE A 144 8.28 -23.18 -17.79
C ILE A 144 8.16 -23.80 -16.40
N LEU A 145 8.27 -25.13 -16.30
CA LEU A 145 8.32 -25.83 -15.01
C LEU A 145 9.73 -26.32 -14.71
N LEU A 146 10.18 -25.97 -13.51
CA LEU A 146 11.41 -26.46 -12.91
C LEU A 146 11.07 -27.39 -11.75
N THR A 147 11.74 -28.54 -11.65
CA THR A 147 11.65 -29.36 -10.42
C THR A 147 12.23 -28.59 -9.24
N SER A 148 11.52 -28.48 -8.12
CA SER A 148 11.98 -27.67 -6.98
C SER A 148 13.09 -28.32 -6.14
N ASP A 149 13.66 -27.51 -5.24
CA ASP A 149 14.68 -27.87 -4.24
C ASP A 149 14.10 -28.65 -3.04
N ILE A 150 13.95 -28.00 -1.88
CA ILE A 150 13.22 -28.52 -0.73
C ILE A 150 11.77 -28.79 -1.16
N GLY A 151 11.21 -29.95 -0.81
CA GLY A 151 9.87 -30.31 -1.31
C GLY A 151 9.87 -30.74 -2.78
N SER A 152 11.02 -31.08 -3.38
CA SER A 152 11.07 -31.63 -4.75
C SER A 152 10.13 -32.82 -4.95
N VAL A 153 9.53 -32.92 -6.14
CA VAL A 153 8.79 -34.10 -6.61
C VAL A 153 9.61 -35.39 -6.51
N PHE A 154 10.95 -35.31 -6.61
CA PHE A 154 11.84 -36.46 -6.51
C PHE A 154 11.88 -37.11 -5.12
N GLN A 155 11.26 -36.53 -4.10
CA GLN A 155 11.08 -37.19 -2.79
C GLN A 155 9.93 -38.19 -2.79
N ARG A 156 9.04 -38.15 -3.78
CA ARG A 156 7.96 -39.13 -3.92
C ARG A 156 8.48 -40.43 -4.51
N ASN A 157 7.68 -41.49 -4.43
CA ASN A 157 8.00 -42.77 -5.07
C ASN A 157 7.46 -42.84 -6.51
N ASP A 158 6.39 -42.10 -6.80
CA ASP A 158 5.69 -42.02 -8.09
C ASP A 158 6.14 -40.83 -8.96
N PHE A 159 7.27 -40.19 -8.64
CA PHE A 159 7.77 -38.99 -9.34
C PHE A 159 7.84 -39.17 -10.87
N ALA A 160 8.21 -40.36 -11.35
CA ALA A 160 8.30 -40.64 -12.78
C ALA A 160 6.93 -40.55 -13.47
N LYS A 161 5.86 -41.01 -12.81
CA LYS A 161 4.49 -40.91 -13.33
C LYS A 161 4.03 -39.45 -13.35
N ILE A 162 4.30 -38.70 -12.29
CA ILE A 162 3.94 -37.28 -12.16
C ILE A 162 4.60 -36.47 -13.28
N ILE A 163 5.92 -36.61 -13.44
CA ILE A 163 6.69 -35.88 -14.45
C ILE A 163 6.28 -36.29 -15.87
N SER A 164 6.07 -37.58 -16.13
CA SER A 164 5.59 -38.07 -17.43
C SER A 164 4.21 -37.49 -17.79
N THR A 165 3.32 -37.35 -16.80
CA THR A 165 1.99 -36.74 -17.00
C THR A 165 2.12 -35.27 -17.43
N LEU A 166 2.99 -34.49 -16.77
CA LEU A 166 3.25 -33.10 -17.14
C LEU A 166 3.82 -32.96 -18.54
N ILE A 167 4.85 -33.76 -18.88
CA ILE A 167 5.49 -33.72 -20.19
C ILE A 167 4.54 -34.14 -21.30
N THR A 168 3.69 -35.15 -21.05
CA THR A 168 2.68 -35.57 -22.01
C THR A 168 1.68 -34.45 -22.31
N ALA A 169 1.35 -33.63 -21.30
CA ALA A 169 0.38 -32.55 -21.42
C ALA A 169 0.95 -31.26 -22.03
N GLY A 170 2.12 -30.80 -21.60
CA GLY A 170 2.70 -29.50 -21.99
C GLY A 170 3.98 -29.57 -22.83
N GLY A 171 4.42 -30.77 -23.19
CA GLY A 171 5.67 -31.00 -23.91
C GLY A 171 6.89 -30.98 -23.01
N LYS A 172 8.05 -31.36 -23.56
CA LYS A 172 9.32 -31.41 -22.83
C LYS A 172 10.10 -30.08 -22.89
N ASP A 173 9.84 -29.24 -23.89
CA ASP A 173 10.65 -28.05 -24.17
C ASP A 173 10.48 -26.94 -23.11
N ASN A 174 9.36 -26.97 -22.37
CA ASN A 174 9.10 -26.07 -21.26
C ASN A 174 9.28 -26.75 -19.89
N PHE A 175 9.94 -27.91 -19.81
CA PHE A 175 10.18 -28.63 -18.55
C PHE A 175 11.68 -28.77 -18.36
N TYR A 176 12.21 -28.44 -17.19
CA TYR A 176 13.61 -28.65 -16.88
C TYR A 176 13.76 -29.38 -15.55
N SER A 177 14.62 -30.40 -15.56
CA SER A 177 15.01 -31.11 -14.36
C SER A 177 16.19 -30.40 -13.71
N VAL A 178 16.00 -29.86 -12.51
CA VAL A 178 16.99 -29.02 -11.85
C VAL A 178 17.91 -29.85 -10.95
N VAL A 179 19.20 -29.53 -11.00
CA VAL A 179 20.22 -29.97 -10.06
C VAL A 179 20.55 -28.83 -9.10
N TYR A 180 20.40 -29.10 -7.81
CA TYR A 180 20.73 -28.20 -6.71
C TYR A 180 21.93 -28.77 -5.95
N PRO A 181 23.18 -28.46 -6.35
CA PRO A 181 24.36 -29.25 -5.99
C PRO A 181 24.89 -28.96 -4.58
N HIS A 182 24.01 -28.80 -3.61
CA HIS A 182 24.37 -28.71 -2.20
C HIS A 182 25.05 -30.01 -1.73
N PRO A 183 26.13 -29.94 -0.94
CA PRO A 183 26.93 -31.10 -0.57
C PRO A 183 26.32 -31.89 0.60
N THR A 184 25.08 -32.36 0.44
CA THR A 184 24.39 -33.15 1.48
C THR A 184 23.77 -34.43 0.90
N PRO A 185 23.64 -35.50 1.70
CA PRO A 185 23.03 -36.75 1.24
C PRO A 185 21.60 -36.58 0.69
N PHE A 186 20.84 -35.64 1.26
CA PHE A 186 19.49 -35.32 0.81
C PHE A 186 19.48 -34.78 -0.63
N TYR A 187 20.33 -33.78 -0.92
CA TYR A 187 20.42 -33.21 -2.26
C TYR A 187 21.10 -34.16 -3.24
N ASP A 188 22.11 -34.92 -2.81
CA ASP A 188 22.75 -35.94 -3.65
C ASP A 188 21.72 -36.98 -4.15
N GLN A 189 20.81 -37.44 -3.29
CA GLN A 189 19.74 -38.37 -3.68
C GLN A 189 18.73 -37.74 -4.65
N ILE A 190 18.29 -36.50 -4.38
CA ILE A 190 17.34 -35.77 -5.24
C ILE A 190 17.95 -35.50 -6.61
N ASN A 191 19.18 -34.98 -6.65
CA ASN A 191 19.88 -34.65 -7.88
C ASN A 191 20.19 -35.90 -8.71
N PHE A 192 20.51 -37.02 -8.07
CA PHE A 192 20.69 -38.30 -8.76
C PHE A 192 19.41 -38.75 -9.47
N ARG A 193 18.25 -38.64 -8.80
CA ARG A 193 16.94 -38.91 -9.41
C ARG A 193 16.64 -37.92 -10.54
N ALA A 194 16.96 -36.64 -10.36
CA ALA A 194 16.81 -35.60 -11.36
C ALA A 194 17.57 -35.92 -12.65
N MET A 195 18.86 -36.27 -12.53
CA MET A 195 19.70 -36.61 -13.69
C MET A 195 19.25 -37.90 -14.38
N LYS A 196 18.80 -38.91 -13.62
CA LYS A 196 18.23 -40.13 -14.20
C LYS A 196 16.97 -39.85 -15.02
N VAL A 197 16.06 -39.04 -14.51
CA VAL A 197 14.83 -38.68 -15.23
C VAL A 197 15.12 -37.82 -16.44
N ALA A 198 16.02 -36.84 -16.32
CA ALA A 198 16.45 -36.01 -17.44
C ALA A 198 16.97 -36.86 -18.61
N SER A 199 17.82 -37.86 -18.31
CA SER A 199 18.32 -38.81 -19.30
C SER A 199 17.21 -39.70 -19.89
N ALA A 200 16.39 -40.31 -19.04
CA ALA A 200 15.33 -41.24 -19.47
C ALA A 200 14.26 -40.57 -20.35
N LEU A 201 13.91 -39.32 -20.04
CA LEU A 201 12.87 -38.56 -20.75
C LEU A 201 13.44 -37.60 -21.80
N LYS A 202 14.77 -37.59 -21.99
CA LYS A 202 15.48 -36.70 -22.94
C LYS A 202 15.13 -35.22 -22.74
N ILE A 203 15.19 -34.79 -21.48
CA ILE A 203 14.98 -33.41 -21.03
C ILE A 203 16.33 -32.79 -20.70
N GLU A 204 16.50 -31.50 -20.97
CA GLU A 204 17.70 -30.78 -20.57
C GLU A 204 17.78 -30.58 -19.05
N PRO A 205 18.86 -31.02 -18.39
CA PRO A 205 19.08 -30.70 -17.01
C PRO A 205 19.65 -29.27 -16.87
N VAL A 206 19.26 -28.57 -15.81
CA VAL A 206 19.77 -27.22 -15.48
C VAL A 206 20.27 -27.21 -14.04
N ALA A 207 21.27 -26.39 -13.73
CA ALA A 207 21.82 -26.28 -12.38
C ALA A 207 21.54 -24.90 -11.80
N PHE A 208 21.11 -24.84 -10.55
CA PHE A 208 20.94 -23.60 -9.80
C PHE A 208 21.40 -23.75 -8.35
N TYR A 209 21.78 -22.63 -7.75
CA TYR A 209 22.16 -22.56 -6.33
C TYR A 209 21.31 -21.48 -5.65
N PRO A 210 20.14 -21.85 -5.09
CA PRO A 210 19.16 -20.87 -4.66
C PRO A 210 19.63 -20.12 -3.41
N ALA A 211 19.52 -18.79 -3.47
CA ALA A 211 19.88 -17.90 -2.37
C ALA A 211 18.64 -17.56 -1.52
N TYR A 212 18.83 -17.56 -0.21
CA TYR A 212 17.80 -17.36 0.81
C TYR A 212 18.19 -16.24 1.78
N TYR A 213 19.46 -15.85 1.82
CA TYR A 213 20.02 -14.80 2.67
C TYR A 213 21.30 -14.27 2.02
N GLU A 214 21.78 -13.13 2.50
CA GLU A 214 22.83 -12.35 1.84
C GLU A 214 24.20 -13.03 1.97
N SER A 215 24.65 -13.30 3.20
CA SER A 215 25.98 -13.82 3.49
C SER A 215 25.97 -15.16 4.23
N ILE A 216 27.12 -15.82 4.33
CA ILE A 216 27.25 -17.09 5.07
C ILE A 216 26.99 -16.87 6.58
N ASP A 217 27.30 -15.69 7.10
CA ASP A 217 27.11 -15.32 8.51
C ASP A 217 25.62 -15.15 8.89
N ASP A 218 24.75 -15.07 7.87
CA ASP A 218 23.30 -14.94 8.00
C ASP A 218 22.58 -16.30 7.99
N ALA A 219 23.31 -17.41 7.92
CA ALA A 219 22.69 -18.73 7.79
C ALA A 219 21.82 -19.12 9.00
N ASP A 220 22.09 -18.57 10.19
CA ASP A 220 21.27 -18.74 11.39
C ASP A 220 19.95 -17.95 11.32
N ILE A 221 19.92 -16.82 10.61
CA ILE A 221 18.73 -15.96 10.48
C ILE A 221 17.54 -16.77 9.97
N LYS A 222 17.75 -17.65 9.00
CA LYS A 222 16.70 -18.50 8.44
C LYS A 222 16.01 -19.34 9.53
N ASP A 223 16.80 -19.99 10.39
CA ASP A 223 16.28 -20.84 11.45
C ASP A 223 15.56 -19.98 12.51
N ILE A 224 16.13 -18.83 12.86
CA ILE A 224 15.53 -17.89 13.83
C ILE A 224 14.23 -17.30 13.30
N ALA A 225 14.19 -16.87 12.03
CA ALA A 225 13.01 -16.36 11.36
C ALA A 225 11.91 -17.43 11.29
N HIS A 226 12.27 -18.69 11.00
CA HIS A 226 11.33 -19.81 11.05
C HIS A 226 10.75 -19.99 12.46
N MET A 227 11.60 -19.96 13.49
CA MET A 227 11.19 -20.10 14.89
C MET A 227 10.28 -18.96 15.34
N VAL A 228 10.61 -17.71 15.02
CA VAL A 228 9.78 -16.54 15.31
C VAL A 228 8.44 -16.64 14.58
N THR A 229 8.45 -17.01 13.30
CA THR A 229 7.25 -17.11 12.47
C THR A 229 6.28 -18.15 13.00
N ASN A 230 6.80 -19.30 13.44
CA ASN A 230 6.01 -20.44 13.91
C ASN A 230 5.86 -20.51 15.44
N ASN A 231 6.38 -19.52 16.18
CA ASN A 231 6.35 -19.46 17.65
C ASN A 231 6.97 -20.71 18.31
N ILE A 232 8.10 -21.18 17.78
CA ILE A 232 8.86 -22.34 18.23
C ILE A 232 9.99 -21.85 19.15
N LYS A 233 10.13 -22.43 20.34
CA LYS A 233 11.22 -22.08 21.26
C LYS A 233 12.54 -22.73 20.83
N ILE A 234 13.65 -22.08 21.15
CA ILE A 234 14.99 -22.55 20.75
C ILE A 234 15.38 -23.90 21.39
N ASP A 235 14.85 -24.18 22.58
CA ASP A 235 15.08 -25.40 23.36
C ASP A 235 14.20 -26.58 22.92
N GLN A 236 13.24 -26.38 22.02
CA GLN A 236 12.36 -27.46 21.57
C GLN A 236 13.12 -28.49 20.73
N PRO A 237 12.96 -29.80 21.02
CA PRO A 237 13.47 -30.86 20.18
C PRO A 237 12.73 -30.88 18.84
N HIS A 238 13.43 -31.21 17.74
CA HIS A 238 12.88 -31.24 16.38
C HIS A 238 12.24 -29.92 15.91
N ARG A 239 12.79 -28.78 16.37
CA ARG A 239 12.32 -27.42 16.07
C ARG A 239 12.31 -27.02 14.58
N LEU A 240 13.05 -27.72 13.73
CA LEU A 240 13.04 -27.53 12.28
C LEU A 240 12.51 -28.80 11.61
N ARG A 241 11.43 -28.65 10.82
CA ARG A 241 10.86 -29.74 10.00
C ARG A 241 11.52 -29.85 8.62
N ILE A 242 12.53 -29.03 8.37
CA ILE A 242 13.25 -28.91 7.10
C ILE A 242 14.65 -29.52 7.30
N PRO A 243 15.23 -30.21 6.29
CA PRO A 243 16.62 -30.64 6.36
C PRO A 243 17.53 -29.47 6.73
N HIS A 244 18.37 -29.65 7.74
CA HIS A 244 19.32 -28.62 8.16
C HIS A 244 20.27 -28.32 6.99
N GLN A 245 20.09 -27.16 6.36
CA GLN A 245 20.93 -26.68 5.27
C GLN A 245 21.24 -25.20 5.44
N ARG A 246 22.55 -24.91 5.52
CA ARG A 246 23.13 -23.59 5.81
C ARG A 246 23.96 -23.00 4.67
N ASP A 247 23.98 -23.66 3.51
CA ASP A 247 24.68 -23.16 2.32
C ASP A 247 23.70 -22.53 1.31
N ASN A 248 22.89 -21.54 1.72
CA ASN A 248 21.96 -20.80 0.86
C ASN A 248 22.27 -19.28 0.82
N ALA A 249 23.51 -18.88 1.08
CA ALA A 249 23.95 -17.49 0.88
C ALA A 249 23.98 -17.14 -0.62
N VAL A 250 23.99 -15.85 -0.95
CA VAL A 250 24.31 -15.42 -2.31
C VAL A 250 25.76 -15.81 -2.62
N ASN A 251 25.96 -16.59 -3.68
CA ASN A 251 27.26 -17.10 -4.08
C ASN A 251 27.54 -16.76 -5.55
N GLY A 252 28.81 -16.63 -5.94
CA GLY A 252 29.21 -16.43 -7.34
C GLY A 252 29.26 -17.71 -8.17
N ARG A 253 29.38 -17.59 -9.50
CA ARG A 253 29.36 -18.71 -10.48
C ARG A 253 30.33 -19.82 -10.16
N ARG A 254 31.54 -19.45 -9.73
CA ARG A 254 32.61 -20.39 -9.41
C ARG A 254 32.12 -21.40 -8.37
N HIS A 255 31.39 -20.94 -7.36
CA HIS A 255 30.82 -21.80 -6.33
C HIS A 255 29.84 -22.84 -6.92
N LEU A 256 28.90 -22.41 -7.77
CA LEU A 256 27.95 -23.34 -8.42
C LEU A 256 28.68 -24.38 -9.30
N LEU A 257 29.69 -23.98 -10.07
CA LEU A 257 30.46 -24.90 -10.92
C LEU A 257 31.29 -25.89 -10.09
N GLU A 258 31.92 -25.43 -9.01
CA GLU A 258 32.66 -26.28 -8.08
C GLU A 258 31.74 -27.27 -7.36
N ALA A 259 30.60 -26.81 -6.88
CA ALA A 259 29.58 -27.64 -6.24
C ALA A 259 29.03 -28.70 -7.23
N LEU A 260 28.73 -28.30 -8.47
CA LEU A 260 28.25 -29.21 -9.52
C LEU A 260 29.31 -30.26 -9.89
N LYS A 261 30.57 -29.86 -10.03
CA LYS A 261 31.70 -30.78 -10.26
C LYS A 261 31.86 -31.74 -9.08
N ALA A 262 31.78 -31.24 -7.84
CA ALA A 262 31.88 -32.06 -6.65
C ALA A 262 30.73 -33.09 -6.57
N PHE A 263 29.49 -32.69 -6.89
CA PHE A 263 28.36 -33.60 -7.00
C PHE A 263 28.60 -34.71 -8.03
N SER A 264 29.09 -34.35 -9.22
CA SER A 264 29.41 -35.30 -10.30
C SER A 264 30.40 -36.37 -9.83
N VAL A 265 31.46 -35.97 -9.13
CA VAL A 265 32.47 -36.88 -8.58
C VAL A 265 31.89 -37.75 -7.46
N ARG A 266 31.13 -37.18 -6.53
CA ARG A 266 30.56 -37.93 -5.39
C ARG A 266 29.56 -39.01 -5.82
N MET A 267 28.75 -38.71 -6.84
CA MET A 267 27.62 -39.55 -7.25
C MET A 267 27.88 -40.35 -8.52
N ASP A 268 29.05 -40.18 -9.15
CA ASP A 268 29.40 -40.77 -10.44
C ASP A 268 28.32 -40.49 -11.52
N VAL A 269 27.90 -39.22 -11.59
CA VAL A 269 26.88 -38.75 -12.54
C VAL A 269 27.50 -37.70 -13.48
N PRO A 270 27.36 -37.85 -14.80
CA PRO A 270 27.90 -36.87 -15.74
C PRO A 270 27.15 -35.54 -15.64
N VAL A 271 27.87 -34.43 -15.54
CA VAL A 271 27.34 -33.06 -15.55
C VAL A 271 28.07 -32.24 -16.62
N THR A 272 27.45 -31.17 -17.09
CA THR A 272 28.06 -30.27 -18.09
C THR A 272 28.03 -28.83 -17.63
N ALA A 273 28.98 -28.02 -18.10
CA ALA A 273 28.99 -26.59 -17.81
C ALA A 273 27.76 -25.86 -18.39
N ALA A 274 27.16 -26.38 -19.46
CA ALA A 274 25.96 -25.84 -20.09
C ALA A 274 24.77 -25.75 -19.12
N MET A 275 24.69 -26.67 -18.16
CA MET A 275 23.65 -26.67 -17.10
C MET A 275 23.67 -25.38 -16.27
N ALA A 276 24.82 -24.73 -16.13
CA ALA A 276 25.02 -23.46 -15.41
C ALA A 276 25.37 -22.29 -16.35
N SER A 277 25.08 -22.43 -17.64
CA SER A 277 25.18 -21.36 -18.64
C SER A 277 24.09 -21.47 -19.70
N THR A 278 24.35 -22.15 -20.82
CA THR A 278 23.50 -22.13 -22.02
C THR A 278 22.06 -22.57 -21.75
N THR A 279 21.84 -23.53 -20.86
CA THR A 279 20.49 -23.95 -20.48
C THR A 279 19.78 -22.89 -19.63
N GLN A 280 20.50 -22.20 -18.73
CA GLN A 280 19.94 -21.04 -18.00
C GLN A 280 19.60 -19.91 -18.97
N ASP A 281 20.47 -19.65 -19.95
CA ASP A 281 20.26 -18.64 -20.99
C ASP A 281 18.96 -18.91 -21.75
N THR A 282 18.77 -20.15 -22.19
CA THR A 282 17.56 -20.58 -22.92
C THR A 282 16.30 -20.35 -22.09
N ILE A 283 16.33 -20.64 -20.79
CA ILE A 283 15.20 -20.40 -19.86
C ILE A 283 14.91 -18.90 -19.73
N ILE A 284 15.96 -18.08 -19.55
CA ILE A 284 15.85 -16.62 -19.37
C ILE A 284 15.30 -15.97 -20.64
N ASP A 285 15.84 -16.34 -21.80
CA ASP A 285 15.47 -15.80 -23.10
C ASP A 285 14.03 -16.19 -23.50
N ALA A 286 13.55 -17.35 -23.04
CA ALA A 286 12.16 -17.76 -23.19
C ALA A 286 11.18 -17.01 -22.25
N CYS A 287 11.69 -16.37 -21.19
CA CYS A 287 10.89 -15.62 -20.22
C CYS A 287 10.90 -14.12 -20.52
N THR A 288 9.95 -13.70 -21.35
CA THR A 288 9.84 -12.32 -21.87
C THR A 288 8.95 -11.40 -21.04
N TRP A 289 8.11 -11.93 -20.15
CA TRP A 289 7.22 -11.11 -19.33
C TRP A 289 8.00 -10.17 -18.40
N ARG A 290 7.64 -8.90 -18.40
CA ARG A 290 8.15 -7.87 -17.47
C ARG A 290 6.98 -7.02 -17.00
N TRP A 291 7.00 -6.69 -15.71
CA TRP A 291 6.02 -5.77 -15.14
C TRP A 291 6.23 -4.38 -15.76
N HIS A 292 5.11 -3.73 -16.04
CA HIS A 292 5.01 -2.35 -16.45
C HIS A 292 3.76 -1.77 -15.79
N GLU A 293 3.71 -0.45 -15.66
CA GLU A 293 2.52 0.20 -15.11
C GLU A 293 1.31 -0.04 -16.01
N LEU A 294 0.22 -0.49 -15.40
CA LEU A 294 -1.02 -0.83 -16.10
C LEU A 294 -2.01 0.32 -15.98
N PRO A 295 -2.81 0.59 -17.04
CA PRO A 295 -3.81 1.64 -16.97
C PRO A 295 -4.89 1.28 -15.94
N PRO A 296 -5.53 2.29 -15.33
CA PRO A 296 -6.60 2.09 -14.37
C PRO A 296 -7.72 1.20 -14.92
N ALA A 297 -8.13 0.20 -14.14
CA ALA A 297 -9.21 -0.71 -14.47
C ALA A 297 -10.42 -0.44 -13.57
N LEU A 298 -11.24 0.55 -13.95
CA LEU A 298 -12.47 0.90 -13.25
C LEU A 298 -13.69 0.18 -13.85
N PRO A 299 -14.70 -0.16 -13.03
CA PRO A 299 -15.97 -0.64 -13.55
C PRO A 299 -16.66 0.47 -14.36
N LYS A 300 -17.28 0.08 -15.48
CA LYS A 300 -18.10 1.00 -16.29
C LYS A 300 -19.43 1.24 -15.58
N MET A 301 -19.69 2.50 -15.20
CA MET A 301 -20.86 2.88 -14.40
C MET A 301 -22.03 3.44 -15.23
N ALA A 302 -21.76 3.89 -16.46
CA ALA A 302 -22.77 4.37 -17.40
C ALA A 302 -22.24 4.28 -18.85
N ASP A 303 -23.13 4.40 -19.84
CA ASP A 303 -22.71 4.46 -21.25
C ASP A 303 -21.91 5.72 -21.58
N ASP A 304 -22.33 6.85 -21.04
CA ASP A 304 -21.62 8.13 -21.07
C ASP A 304 -21.44 8.62 -19.63
N GLU A 305 -20.31 8.26 -19.02
CA GLU A 305 -19.99 8.60 -17.63
C GLU A 305 -19.83 10.12 -17.43
N PRO A 306 -19.11 10.87 -18.30
CA PRO A 306 -19.03 12.33 -18.18
C PRO A 306 -20.40 13.01 -18.21
N ALA A 307 -21.27 12.66 -19.17
CA ALA A 307 -22.60 13.28 -19.26
C ALA A 307 -23.49 12.91 -18.06
N THR A 308 -23.41 11.66 -17.60
CA THR A 308 -24.16 11.19 -16.43
C THR A 308 -23.72 11.92 -15.17
N LEU A 309 -22.40 12.03 -14.94
CA LEU A 309 -21.84 12.73 -13.80
C LEU A 309 -22.21 14.23 -13.83
N MET A 310 -22.09 14.88 -14.99
CA MET A 310 -22.45 16.29 -15.17
C MET A 310 -23.92 16.54 -14.80
N LYS A 311 -24.83 15.70 -15.29
CA LYS A 311 -26.27 15.80 -14.98
C LYS A 311 -26.53 15.70 -13.47
N LEU A 312 -25.91 14.74 -12.81
CA LEU A 312 -26.04 14.53 -11.36
C LEU A 312 -25.45 15.71 -10.58
N ALA A 313 -24.28 16.20 -10.97
CA ALA A 313 -23.60 17.30 -10.29
C ALA A 313 -24.37 18.62 -10.43
N VAL A 314 -24.93 18.93 -11.61
CA VAL A 314 -25.77 20.12 -11.81
C VAL A 314 -27.06 20.05 -10.97
N ALA A 315 -27.73 18.90 -10.95
CA ALA A 315 -28.92 18.71 -10.13
C ALA A 315 -28.61 18.83 -8.63
N GLY A 316 -27.51 18.23 -8.21
CA GLY A 316 -26.98 18.31 -6.85
C GLY A 316 -26.65 19.73 -6.42
N LEU A 317 -25.93 20.48 -7.27
CA LEU A 317 -25.57 21.88 -7.01
C LEU A 317 -26.83 22.73 -6.79
N ARG A 318 -27.83 22.63 -7.67
CA ARG A 318 -29.09 23.36 -7.53
C ARG A 318 -29.78 23.07 -6.19
N LYS A 319 -29.80 21.80 -5.79
CA LYS A 319 -30.38 21.39 -4.50
C LYS A 319 -29.60 22.00 -3.34
N ARG A 320 -28.28 21.86 -3.32
CA ARG A 320 -27.43 22.32 -2.22
C ARG A 320 -27.44 23.84 -2.04
N LEU A 321 -27.47 24.61 -3.13
CA LEU A 321 -27.57 26.09 -3.09
C LEU A 321 -28.89 26.59 -2.47
N THR A 322 -29.91 25.74 -2.35
CA THR A 322 -31.22 26.10 -1.77
C THR A 322 -31.52 25.41 -0.45
N THR A 323 -30.69 24.43 -0.06
CA THR A 323 -30.89 23.63 1.14
C THR A 323 -30.04 24.21 2.27
N LYS A 324 -30.59 24.26 3.48
CA LYS A 324 -29.85 24.65 4.67
C LYS A 324 -29.16 23.43 5.26
N GLU A 325 -27.84 23.41 5.21
CA GLU A 325 -26.99 22.33 5.70
C GLU A 325 -26.02 22.87 6.74
N PHE A 326 -25.94 22.19 7.87
CA PHE A 326 -25.15 22.60 9.02
C PHE A 326 -25.36 24.07 9.43
N GLY A 327 -26.62 24.52 9.35
CA GLY A 327 -27.01 25.90 9.66
C GLY A 327 -26.74 26.92 8.55
N TYR A 328 -26.20 26.52 7.40
CA TYR A 328 -25.71 27.41 6.34
C TYR A 328 -26.40 27.15 5.00
N THR A 329 -26.63 28.22 4.25
CA THR A 329 -27.04 28.16 2.84
C THR A 329 -26.14 29.12 2.07
N PRO A 330 -25.46 28.68 1.00
CA PRO A 330 -24.62 29.55 0.18
C PRO A 330 -25.37 30.81 -0.27
N PRO A 331 -24.80 32.02 -0.09
CA PRO A 331 -25.42 33.25 -0.58
C PRO A 331 -25.57 33.23 -2.10
N ALA A 332 -26.69 33.75 -2.62
CA ALA A 332 -26.93 33.82 -4.06
C ALA A 332 -25.85 34.64 -4.81
N SER A 333 -25.19 35.58 -4.13
CA SER A 333 -24.05 36.35 -4.66
C SER A 333 -22.84 35.49 -5.00
N GLU A 334 -22.69 34.32 -4.37
CA GLU A 334 -21.56 33.41 -4.58
C GLU A 334 -21.86 32.34 -5.63
N ASN A 335 -23.09 32.22 -6.13
CA ASN A 335 -23.50 31.20 -7.10
C ASN A 335 -22.54 31.07 -8.30
N ARG A 336 -21.99 32.19 -8.76
CA ARG A 336 -21.01 32.22 -9.86
C ARG A 336 -19.75 31.42 -9.53
N VAL A 337 -19.22 31.55 -8.31
CA VAL A 337 -18.04 30.84 -7.82
C VAL A 337 -18.27 29.33 -7.85
N TYR A 338 -19.44 28.88 -7.38
CA TYR A 338 -19.80 27.46 -7.40
C TYR A 338 -19.93 26.92 -8.84
N VAL A 339 -20.58 27.67 -9.74
CA VAL A 339 -20.74 27.25 -11.14
C VAL A 339 -19.40 27.18 -11.87
N GLU A 340 -18.51 28.16 -11.67
CA GLU A 340 -17.17 28.16 -12.26
C GLU A 340 -16.32 27.00 -11.73
N ARG A 341 -16.32 26.78 -10.41
CA ARG A 341 -15.64 25.63 -9.79
C ARG A 341 -16.18 24.30 -10.30
N LEU A 342 -17.51 24.15 -10.44
CA LEU A 342 -18.11 22.91 -10.96
C LEU A 342 -17.65 22.63 -12.40
N LYS A 343 -17.61 23.65 -13.26
CA LYS A 343 -17.14 23.48 -14.64
C LYS A 343 -15.68 23.04 -14.69
N TYR A 344 -14.81 23.67 -13.90
CA TYR A 344 -13.40 23.33 -13.82
C TYR A 344 -13.16 21.89 -13.34
N GLU A 345 -13.84 21.48 -12.27
CA GLU A 345 -13.73 20.11 -11.76
C GLU A 345 -14.24 19.09 -12.79
N MET A 346 -15.39 19.35 -13.41
CA MET A 346 -15.97 18.44 -14.42
C MET A 346 -15.08 18.29 -15.66
N ASP A 347 -14.47 19.37 -16.14
CA ASP A 347 -13.52 19.33 -17.26
C ASP A 347 -12.28 18.49 -16.88
N THR A 348 -11.74 18.73 -15.68
CA THR A 348 -10.58 17.98 -15.18
C THR A 348 -10.89 16.48 -15.02
N LEU A 349 -12.03 16.12 -14.43
CA LEU A 349 -12.45 14.73 -14.25
C LEU A 349 -12.73 14.01 -15.57
N THR A 350 -13.25 14.73 -16.56
CA THR A 350 -13.49 14.19 -17.91
C THR A 350 -12.17 13.91 -18.61
N ARG A 351 -11.25 14.88 -18.60
CA ARG A 351 -9.93 14.77 -19.22
C ARG A 351 -9.08 13.65 -18.59
N LEU A 352 -9.14 13.48 -17.28
CA LEU A 352 -8.38 12.44 -16.55
C LEU A 352 -9.06 11.07 -16.53
N GLY A 353 -10.31 10.96 -17.00
CA GLY A 353 -11.05 9.69 -17.02
C GLY A 353 -11.55 9.21 -15.66
N PHE A 354 -11.78 10.12 -14.69
CA PHE A 354 -12.23 9.77 -13.33
C PHE A 354 -13.74 9.87 -13.12
N CYS A 355 -14.52 10.07 -14.19
CA CYS A 355 -15.98 10.18 -14.06
C CYS A 355 -16.62 8.90 -13.51
N GLY A 356 -16.24 7.72 -14.03
CA GLY A 356 -16.70 6.42 -13.53
C GLY A 356 -16.36 6.18 -12.07
N TYR A 357 -15.19 6.63 -11.61
CA TYR A 357 -14.80 6.54 -10.20
C TYR A 357 -15.77 7.31 -9.29
N PHE A 358 -16.10 8.56 -9.62
CA PHE A 358 -17.07 9.35 -8.83
C PHE A 358 -18.46 8.71 -8.84
N LEU A 359 -18.89 8.12 -9.96
CA LEU A 359 -20.16 7.39 -10.05
C LEU A 359 -20.16 6.13 -9.16
N MET A 360 -19.05 5.38 -9.14
CA MET A 360 -18.86 4.18 -8.31
C MET A 360 -18.88 4.53 -6.81
N VAL A 361 -18.13 5.55 -6.40
CA VAL A 361 -18.10 6.00 -4.99
C VAL A 361 -19.48 6.52 -4.58
N ARG A 362 -20.16 7.29 -5.44
CA ARG A 362 -21.53 7.75 -5.20
C ARG A 362 -22.50 6.59 -5.02
N ASP A 363 -22.44 5.59 -5.88
CA ASP A 363 -23.30 4.40 -5.83
C ASP A 363 -23.19 3.73 -4.46
N LEU A 364 -21.96 3.50 -3.98
CA LEU A 364 -21.72 2.96 -2.65
C LEU A 364 -22.28 3.87 -1.54
N MET A 365 -22.01 5.17 -1.61
CA MET A 365 -22.46 6.12 -0.58
C MET A 365 -23.99 6.25 -0.53
N ASN A 366 -24.68 6.14 -1.67
CA ASN A 366 -26.13 6.15 -1.72
C ASN A 366 -26.73 4.86 -1.19
N HIS A 367 -26.21 3.71 -1.60
CA HIS A 367 -26.65 2.42 -1.07
C HIS A 367 -26.57 2.37 0.46
N SER A 368 -25.45 2.83 1.03
CA SER A 368 -25.28 2.88 2.49
C SER A 368 -26.31 3.79 3.15
N ARG A 369 -26.61 4.97 2.60
CA ARG A 369 -27.65 5.85 3.16
C ARG A 369 -29.06 5.27 3.02
N GLU A 370 -29.38 4.64 1.90
CA GLU A 370 -30.69 4.03 1.62
C GLU A 370 -30.97 2.81 2.52
N THR A 371 -29.93 2.05 2.87
CA THR A 371 -29.99 0.93 3.83
C THR A 371 -29.80 1.35 5.28
N GLY A 372 -29.74 2.66 5.54
CA GLY A 372 -29.62 3.25 6.87
C GLY A 372 -28.28 2.98 7.56
N ILE A 373 -27.22 2.66 6.82
CA ILE A 373 -25.86 2.57 7.35
C ILE A 373 -25.34 4.00 7.58
N PRO A 374 -24.96 4.36 8.81
CA PRO A 374 -24.36 5.66 9.09
C PRO A 374 -23.09 5.88 8.26
N VAL A 375 -23.01 7.04 7.60
CA VAL A 375 -21.85 7.47 6.81
C VAL A 375 -21.31 8.79 7.35
N GLY A 376 -19.98 8.97 7.26
CA GLY A 376 -19.33 10.22 7.64
C GLY A 376 -19.58 11.35 6.65
N PRO A 377 -19.37 12.61 7.08
CA PRO A 377 -19.55 13.78 6.21
C PRO A 377 -18.48 13.93 5.13
N GLY A 378 -17.42 13.12 5.16
CA GLY A 378 -16.29 13.15 4.23
C GLY A 378 -14.96 13.28 4.97
N ARG A 379 -13.93 12.64 4.43
CA ARG A 379 -12.58 12.61 5.01
C ARG A 379 -11.51 12.81 3.95
N GLY A 380 -10.35 13.28 4.41
CA GLY A 380 -9.17 13.40 3.58
C GLY A 380 -9.36 14.47 2.51
N SER A 381 -8.71 14.28 1.37
CA SER A 381 -8.77 15.23 0.26
C SER A 381 -10.11 15.23 -0.48
N SER A 382 -10.90 14.16 -0.40
CA SER A 382 -12.20 14.06 -1.08
C SER A 382 -13.17 15.21 -0.75
N ALA A 383 -13.08 15.76 0.46
CA ALA A 383 -13.86 16.93 0.90
C ALA A 383 -13.53 18.22 0.13
N GLY A 384 -12.42 18.27 -0.59
CA GLY A 384 -12.03 19.42 -1.44
C GLY A 384 -12.71 19.47 -2.81
N SER A 385 -13.50 18.46 -3.19
CA SER A 385 -14.22 18.45 -4.46
C SER A 385 -15.65 18.93 -4.34
N LEU A 386 -16.00 19.94 -5.13
CA LEU A 386 -17.36 20.43 -5.29
C LEU A 386 -18.24 19.38 -5.99
N VAL A 387 -17.70 18.64 -6.96
CA VAL A 387 -18.42 17.53 -7.61
C VAL A 387 -18.80 16.47 -6.58
N ALA A 388 -17.88 16.07 -5.69
CA ALA A 388 -18.14 15.12 -4.62
C ALA A 388 -19.27 15.58 -3.68
N TRP A 389 -19.27 16.86 -3.31
CA TRP A 389 -20.32 17.46 -2.48
C TRP A 389 -21.69 17.50 -3.19
N CYS A 390 -21.70 17.89 -4.48
CA CYS A 390 -22.91 17.98 -5.28
C CYS A 390 -23.61 16.62 -5.41
N ILE A 391 -22.85 15.55 -5.65
CA ILE A 391 -23.43 14.22 -5.88
C ILE A 391 -23.62 13.39 -4.61
N GLY A 392 -23.29 13.95 -3.44
CA GLY A 392 -23.50 13.31 -2.14
C GLY A 392 -22.41 12.32 -1.73
N ILE A 393 -21.21 12.39 -2.29
CA ILE A 393 -20.07 11.65 -1.73
C ILE A 393 -19.66 12.29 -0.40
N THR A 394 -19.59 13.62 -0.35
CA THR A 394 -19.30 14.38 0.86
C THR A 394 -20.48 15.29 1.22
N ASN A 395 -20.52 15.70 2.48
CA ASN A 395 -21.44 16.69 3.03
C ASN A 395 -20.72 18.00 3.41
N VAL A 396 -19.40 18.08 3.23
CA VAL A 396 -18.60 19.28 3.50
C VAL A 396 -18.56 20.17 2.25
N ASP A 397 -18.99 21.43 2.41
CA ASP A 397 -18.93 22.45 1.35
C ASP A 397 -17.48 22.95 1.17
N PRO A 398 -16.80 22.63 0.05
CA PRO A 398 -15.41 23.00 -0.13
C PRO A 398 -15.19 24.51 -0.31
N ILE A 399 -16.19 25.25 -0.81
CA ILE A 399 -16.06 26.69 -1.02
C ILE A 399 -16.20 27.42 0.31
N ARG A 400 -17.20 27.04 1.13
CA ARG A 400 -17.37 27.58 2.49
C ARG A 400 -16.11 27.46 3.35
N HIS A 401 -15.39 26.35 3.20
CA HIS A 401 -14.24 26.01 4.05
C HIS A 401 -12.88 26.25 3.37
N GLY A 402 -12.83 26.82 2.17
CA GLY A 402 -11.58 27.11 1.46
C GLY A 402 -10.77 25.87 1.08
N LEU A 403 -11.44 24.75 0.81
CA LEU A 403 -10.80 23.47 0.47
C LEU A 403 -10.45 23.41 -1.03
N LEU A 404 -9.30 22.81 -1.32
CA LEU A 404 -8.70 22.78 -2.66
C LEU A 404 -8.99 21.46 -3.37
N PHE A 405 -9.48 21.53 -4.62
CA PHE A 405 -9.77 20.35 -5.43
C PHE A 405 -8.49 19.62 -5.83
N GLU A 406 -7.43 20.36 -6.08
CA GLU A 406 -6.14 19.88 -6.56
C GLU A 406 -5.39 19.06 -5.51
N ARG A 407 -5.79 19.20 -4.23
CA ARG A 407 -5.34 18.32 -3.15
C ARG A 407 -5.94 16.90 -3.30
N PHE A 408 -7.10 16.79 -3.95
CA PHE A 408 -7.73 15.52 -4.27
C PHE A 408 -7.30 15.02 -5.64
N ILE A 409 -7.51 15.82 -6.68
CA ILE A 409 -7.23 15.47 -8.08
C ILE A 409 -6.22 16.47 -8.64
N ASN A 410 -4.98 16.03 -8.82
CA ASN A 410 -3.96 16.87 -9.43
C ASN A 410 -4.18 16.94 -10.96
N PRO A 411 -4.39 18.11 -11.56
CA PRO A 411 -4.68 18.23 -13.00
C PRO A 411 -3.47 17.94 -13.89
N GLU A 412 -2.25 17.98 -13.36
CA GLU A 412 -0.99 17.80 -14.11
C GLU A 412 -0.40 16.39 -13.95
N ARG A 413 -0.95 15.56 -13.05
CA ARG A 413 -0.47 14.19 -12.79
C ARG A 413 -1.63 13.22 -12.74
N LEU A 414 -1.51 12.11 -13.47
CA LEU A 414 -2.47 11.01 -13.41
C LEU A 414 -2.23 10.16 -12.15
N ASP A 415 -2.37 10.76 -10.97
CA ASP A 415 -2.46 10.03 -9.71
C ASP A 415 -3.87 9.44 -9.59
N LEU A 416 -3.96 8.19 -9.15
CA LEU A 416 -5.25 7.58 -8.87
C LEU A 416 -5.87 8.24 -7.62
N PRO A 417 -7.16 8.61 -7.67
CA PRO A 417 -7.83 9.20 -6.52
C PRO A 417 -8.02 8.18 -5.40
N ASP A 418 -7.77 8.61 -4.16
CA ASP A 418 -8.01 7.83 -2.94
C ASP A 418 -9.15 8.48 -2.15
N ALA A 419 -10.33 7.87 -2.17
CA ALA A 419 -11.46 8.34 -1.36
C ALA A 419 -11.49 7.59 -0.03
N ASP A 420 -11.20 8.33 1.04
CA ASP A 420 -11.43 7.89 2.41
C ASP A 420 -12.91 8.03 2.76
N LEU A 421 -13.61 6.91 2.92
CA LEU A 421 -15.03 6.88 3.25
C LEU A 421 -15.24 6.26 4.64
N ASP A 422 -15.88 7.01 5.54
CA ASP A 422 -16.20 6.55 6.89
C ASP A 422 -17.61 5.96 6.95
N PHE A 423 -17.73 4.76 7.51
CA PHE A 423 -18.98 4.04 7.74
C PHE A 423 -19.08 3.61 9.21
N SER A 424 -20.29 3.28 9.67
CA SER A 424 -20.51 2.57 10.93
C SER A 424 -19.54 1.40 11.10
N GLN A 425 -18.85 1.32 12.25
CA GLN A 425 -17.91 0.23 12.50
C GLN A 425 -18.65 -1.10 12.63
N ALA A 426 -19.81 -1.09 13.28
CA ALA A 426 -20.65 -2.27 13.44
C ALA A 426 -21.18 -2.82 12.10
N ARG A 427 -21.55 -1.93 11.17
CA ARG A 427 -22.20 -2.28 9.89
C ARG A 427 -21.27 -2.23 8.68
N ARG A 428 -19.97 -2.00 8.88
CA ARG A 428 -18.95 -1.98 7.81
C ARG A 428 -18.95 -3.25 6.94
N HIS A 429 -19.24 -4.40 7.52
CA HIS A 429 -19.23 -5.67 6.80
C HIS A 429 -20.32 -5.71 5.71
N GLU A 430 -21.49 -5.11 5.95
CA GLU A 430 -22.59 -5.00 4.97
C GLU A 430 -22.17 -4.17 3.75
N VAL A 431 -21.35 -3.13 3.96
CA VAL A 431 -20.78 -2.34 2.85
C VAL A 431 -19.87 -3.18 1.97
N ILE A 432 -19.04 -4.04 2.58
CA ILE A 432 -18.15 -4.93 1.83
C ILE A 432 -18.96 -6.01 1.10
N GLU A 433 -20.00 -6.53 1.74
CA GLU A 433 -20.93 -7.48 1.12
C GLU A 433 -21.62 -6.87 -0.10
N TYR A 434 -22.13 -5.64 0.01
CA TYR A 434 -22.68 -4.89 -1.12
C TYR A 434 -21.70 -4.80 -2.29
N LEU A 435 -20.43 -4.48 -2.05
CA LEU A 435 -19.43 -4.43 -3.12
C LEU A 435 -19.27 -5.79 -3.81
N ASN A 436 -19.23 -6.89 -3.04
CA ASN A 436 -19.12 -8.23 -3.61
C ASN A 436 -20.38 -8.64 -4.38
N GLU A 437 -21.58 -8.29 -3.89
CA GLU A 437 -22.84 -8.55 -4.59
C GLU A 437 -22.99 -7.73 -5.87
N ARG A 438 -22.59 -6.45 -5.82
CA ARG A 438 -22.75 -5.48 -6.92
C ARG A 438 -21.79 -5.71 -8.08
N TYR A 439 -20.54 -6.02 -7.76
CA TYR A 439 -19.44 -6.13 -8.73
C TYR A 439 -18.95 -7.57 -8.94
N GLY A 440 -19.24 -8.48 -8.01
CA GLY A 440 -18.77 -9.87 -8.03
C GLY A 440 -17.49 -10.07 -7.24
N GLU A 441 -17.36 -11.23 -6.61
CA GLU A 441 -16.16 -11.60 -5.84
C GLU A 441 -14.89 -11.53 -6.70
N ASP A 442 -14.93 -11.89 -7.98
CA ASP A 442 -13.75 -11.87 -8.85
C ASP A 442 -13.20 -10.46 -9.14
N TYR A 443 -13.96 -9.41 -8.81
CA TYR A 443 -13.61 -8.01 -9.06
C TYR A 443 -13.31 -7.23 -7.77
N VAL A 444 -13.61 -7.80 -6.61
CA VAL A 444 -13.49 -7.14 -5.31
C VAL A 444 -12.59 -7.92 -4.37
N ALA A 445 -11.59 -7.23 -3.81
CA ALA A 445 -10.69 -7.80 -2.79
C ALA A 445 -10.13 -6.71 -1.87
N GLY A 446 -9.68 -7.10 -0.69
CA GLY A 446 -8.94 -6.22 0.20
C GLY A 446 -7.49 -5.97 -0.26
N ILE A 447 -6.84 -4.99 0.35
CA ILE A 447 -5.41 -4.73 0.17
C ILE A 447 -4.62 -5.41 1.30
N PRO A 448 -3.51 -6.10 1.01
CA PRO A 448 -2.64 -6.66 2.03
C PRO A 448 -1.82 -5.57 2.72
N ASN A 449 -1.38 -5.85 3.95
CA ASN A 449 -0.36 -5.05 4.63
C ASN A 449 0.82 -5.96 4.98
N PHE A 450 2.02 -5.64 4.51
CA PHE A 450 3.23 -6.39 4.88
C PHE A 450 3.80 -5.81 6.15
N THR A 451 3.88 -6.61 7.21
CA THR A 451 4.40 -6.15 8.49
C THR A 451 5.86 -6.52 8.60
N TYR A 452 6.69 -5.55 8.99
CA TYR A 452 8.12 -5.74 9.22
C TYR A 452 8.41 -5.62 10.71
N LEU A 453 9.46 -6.30 11.18
CA LEU A 453 9.92 -6.21 12.56
C LEU A 453 10.62 -4.86 12.80
N GLY A 454 9.95 -3.93 13.48
CA GLY A 454 10.64 -2.80 14.12
C GLY A 454 11.47 -3.26 15.33
N ALA A 455 12.34 -2.39 15.86
CA ALA A 455 13.24 -2.69 16.97
C ALA A 455 12.54 -3.35 18.17
N ALA A 456 11.42 -2.77 18.62
CA ALA A 456 10.66 -3.29 19.76
C ALA A 456 10.02 -4.66 19.51
N SER A 457 9.52 -4.91 18.29
CA SER A 457 8.96 -6.21 17.93
C SER A 457 10.03 -7.27 17.75
N ALA A 458 11.18 -6.92 17.17
CA ALA A 458 12.31 -7.83 17.01
C ALA A 458 12.79 -8.35 18.38
N LEU A 459 13.05 -7.44 19.33
CA LEU A 459 13.41 -7.79 20.70
C LEU A 459 12.37 -8.68 21.38
N ARG A 460 11.08 -8.37 21.23
CA ARG A 460 10.01 -9.12 21.89
C ARG A 460 9.86 -10.54 21.35
N ASP A 461 9.97 -10.69 20.04
CA ASP A 461 9.80 -11.98 19.39
C ASP A 461 11.02 -12.88 19.59
N THR A 462 12.24 -12.33 19.57
CA THR A 462 13.44 -13.10 19.94
C THR A 462 13.44 -13.46 21.43
N ALA A 463 13.12 -12.51 22.31
CA ALA A 463 12.99 -12.77 23.75
C ALA A 463 12.06 -13.95 24.05
N ARG A 464 10.94 -14.08 23.32
CA ARG A 464 9.98 -15.17 23.48
C ARG A 464 10.57 -16.54 23.11
N ILE A 465 11.29 -16.63 21.98
CA ILE A 465 11.87 -17.91 21.54
C ILE A 465 13.08 -18.32 22.38
N TYR A 466 13.83 -17.36 22.93
CA TYR A 466 14.98 -17.58 23.82
C TYR A 466 14.59 -17.74 25.30
N GLY A 467 13.30 -17.59 25.65
CA GLY A 467 12.82 -17.78 27.02
C GLY A 467 13.26 -16.69 28.00
N VAL A 468 13.47 -15.46 27.51
CA VAL A 468 13.84 -14.31 28.33
C VAL A 468 12.71 -13.98 29.33
N GLU A 469 13.10 -13.59 30.54
CA GLU A 469 12.17 -13.24 31.61
C GLU A 469 11.29 -12.03 31.24
N SER A 470 10.03 -12.05 31.67
CA SER A 470 9.05 -11.00 31.35
C SER A 470 9.45 -9.59 31.84
N ALA A 471 10.23 -9.52 32.93
CA ALA A 471 10.77 -8.26 33.45
C ALA A 471 11.76 -7.64 32.47
N ASP A 472 12.66 -8.43 31.89
CA ASP A 472 13.66 -7.95 30.94
C ASP A 472 13.05 -7.65 29.57
N MET A 473 11.96 -8.35 29.19
CA MET A 473 11.20 -8.03 27.98
C MET A 473 10.57 -6.63 27.99
N ALA A 474 10.41 -6.01 29.16
CA ALA A 474 9.82 -4.69 29.30
C ALA A 474 10.63 -3.59 28.61
N VAL A 475 11.94 -3.81 28.37
CA VAL A 475 12.80 -2.89 27.62
C VAL A 475 12.23 -2.53 26.25
N SER A 476 11.49 -3.45 25.61
CA SER A 476 10.81 -3.20 24.34
C SER A 476 9.76 -2.08 24.39
N LYS A 477 9.27 -1.70 25.58
CA LYS A 477 8.33 -0.59 25.77
C LYS A 477 9.04 0.76 25.85
N GLU A 478 10.28 0.77 26.34
CA GLU A 478 11.09 1.99 26.49
C GLU A 478 11.58 2.52 25.13
N LEU A 479 11.72 1.64 24.14
CA LEU A 479 12.04 2.01 22.76
C LEU A 479 11.07 3.02 22.14
N LYS A 480 9.82 3.09 22.63
CA LYS A 480 8.83 4.09 22.17
C LYS A 480 9.17 5.52 22.59
N ASN A 481 10.08 5.69 23.54
CA ASN A 481 10.49 6.97 24.08
C ASN A 481 11.75 7.51 23.40
N VAL A 482 12.33 6.76 22.45
CA VAL A 482 13.47 7.21 21.65
C VAL A 482 12.96 8.12 20.54
N GLU A 483 13.73 9.16 20.21
CA GLU A 483 13.36 10.11 19.15
C GLU A 483 13.23 9.44 17.78
N ASP A 484 14.10 8.46 17.49
CA ASP A 484 14.09 7.67 16.27
C ASP A 484 14.18 6.17 16.58
N ASP A 485 13.05 5.48 16.54
CA ASP A 485 12.95 4.03 16.76
C ASP A 485 13.27 3.21 15.50
N SER A 486 13.66 3.87 14.40
CA SER A 486 14.10 3.22 13.16
C SER A 486 15.59 2.87 13.14
N LEU A 487 16.37 3.43 14.07
CA LEU A 487 17.80 3.14 14.21
C LEU A 487 18.07 1.64 14.47
N PRO A 488 19.22 1.11 14.04
CA PRO A 488 19.64 -0.24 14.38
C PRO A 488 19.67 -0.47 15.89
N LEU A 489 19.28 -1.66 16.34
CA LEU A 489 19.28 -2.04 17.75
C LEU A 489 20.67 -1.88 18.40
N GLU A 490 21.73 -2.07 17.63
CA GLU A 490 23.12 -1.86 18.04
C GLU A 490 23.40 -0.40 18.41
N GLU A 491 22.85 0.57 17.68
CA GLU A 491 23.02 2.00 17.97
C GLU A 491 22.10 2.42 19.13
N LEU A 492 20.87 1.92 19.16
CA LEU A 492 19.91 2.19 20.23
C LEU A 492 20.42 1.71 21.60
N ARG A 493 21.26 0.68 21.60
CA ARG A 493 21.92 0.16 22.80
C ARG A 493 22.78 1.23 23.49
N GLU A 494 23.42 2.11 22.73
CA GLU A 494 24.25 3.19 23.27
C GLU A 494 23.41 4.31 23.92
N GLN A 495 22.17 4.47 23.46
CA GLN A 495 21.24 5.50 23.95
C GLN A 495 20.42 5.03 25.16
N LEU A 496 20.20 3.72 25.29
CA LEU A 496 19.35 3.12 26.33
C LEU A 496 20.13 2.16 27.22
N ALA A 497 20.46 2.61 28.44
CA ALA A 497 21.15 1.77 29.43
C ALA A 497 20.38 0.49 29.79
N SER A 498 19.04 0.48 29.70
CA SER A 498 18.22 -0.72 29.89
C SER A 498 18.40 -1.73 28.75
N LEU A 499 18.57 -1.26 27.51
CA LEU A 499 18.86 -2.09 26.35
C LEU A 499 20.28 -2.64 26.39
N ASP A 500 21.26 -1.86 26.84
CA ASP A 500 22.63 -2.35 27.07
C ASP A 500 22.69 -3.47 28.11
N LYS A 501 21.95 -3.33 29.21
CA LYS A 501 21.79 -4.40 30.21
C LYS A 501 21.15 -5.64 29.62
N TYR A 502 20.09 -5.50 28.82
CA TYR A 502 19.44 -6.60 28.13
C TYR A 502 20.42 -7.32 27.19
N ALA A 503 21.14 -6.57 26.35
CA ALA A 503 22.10 -7.09 25.39
C ALA A 503 23.25 -7.84 26.08
N THR A 504 23.69 -7.35 27.24
CA THR A 504 24.74 -7.99 28.03
C THR A 504 24.24 -9.26 28.74
N LYS A 505 22.98 -9.26 29.23
CA LYS A 505 22.38 -10.42 29.93
C LYS A 505 21.96 -11.53 28.96
N TYR A 506 21.49 -11.19 27.76
CA TYR A 506 20.98 -12.12 26.75
C TYR A 506 21.60 -11.85 25.36
N PRO A 507 22.92 -12.07 25.20
CA PRO A 507 23.63 -11.72 23.96
C PRO A 507 23.06 -12.43 22.73
N ASP A 508 22.70 -13.72 22.85
CA ASP A 508 22.15 -14.47 21.71
C ASP A 508 20.78 -13.94 21.27
N ALA A 509 19.90 -13.61 22.23
CA ALA A 509 18.57 -13.07 21.93
C ALA A 509 18.65 -11.66 21.33
N PHE A 510 19.62 -10.86 21.77
CA PHE A 510 19.89 -9.52 21.23
C PHE A 510 20.47 -9.60 19.82
N ASN A 511 21.50 -10.41 19.59
CA ASN A 511 22.09 -10.60 18.26
C ASN A 511 21.06 -11.11 17.24
N ALA A 512 20.20 -12.04 17.67
CA ALA A 512 19.07 -12.49 16.87
C ALA A 512 18.10 -11.34 16.56
N ALA A 513 17.83 -10.45 17.53
CA ALA A 513 16.92 -9.33 17.33
C ALA A 513 17.47 -8.33 16.31
N CYS A 514 18.76 -8.01 16.39
CA CYS A 514 19.44 -7.14 15.44
C CYS A 514 19.33 -7.68 14.02
N LYS A 515 19.66 -8.97 13.83
CA LYS A 515 19.58 -9.64 12.53
C LYS A 515 18.16 -9.72 11.96
N LEU A 516 17.14 -9.85 12.83
CA LEU A 516 15.74 -9.89 12.43
C LEU A 516 15.11 -8.52 12.23
N GLN A 517 15.74 -7.44 12.70
CA GLN A 517 15.22 -6.08 12.54
C GLN A 517 15.04 -5.78 11.05
N SER A 518 13.89 -5.19 10.72
CA SER A 518 13.48 -4.88 9.35
C SER A 518 13.25 -6.08 8.44
N LEU A 519 13.21 -7.32 8.95
CA LEU A 519 12.70 -8.47 8.20
C LEU A 519 11.18 -8.52 8.24
N MET A 520 10.60 -9.12 7.19
CA MET A 520 9.16 -9.29 7.11
C MET A 520 8.68 -10.27 8.19
N ARG A 521 7.74 -9.82 9.03
CA ARG A 521 7.16 -10.59 10.12
C ARG A 521 5.97 -11.43 9.68
N GLY A 522 5.19 -10.89 8.75
CA GLY A 522 3.92 -11.49 8.38
C GLY A 522 3.13 -10.73 7.34
N PHE A 523 2.06 -11.40 6.92
CA PHE A 523 1.09 -10.91 5.97
C PHE A 523 -0.19 -10.50 6.71
N GLY A 524 -0.38 -9.19 6.88
CA GLY A 524 -1.59 -8.60 7.46
C GLY A 524 -2.62 -8.19 6.39
N ARG A 525 -3.77 -7.70 6.87
CA ARG A 525 -4.81 -7.08 6.05
C ARG A 525 -4.83 -5.57 6.30
N HIS A 526 -5.02 -4.76 5.25
CA HIS A 526 -5.31 -3.34 5.41
C HIS A 526 -6.68 -3.18 6.07
N ALA A 527 -6.75 -2.43 7.17
CA ALA A 527 -7.98 -2.29 7.95
C ALA A 527 -9.14 -1.73 7.11
N ALA A 528 -8.85 -0.84 6.14
CA ALA A 528 -9.84 -0.10 5.36
C ALA A 528 -9.88 -0.45 3.87
N GLY A 529 -8.75 -0.88 3.32
CA GLY A 529 -8.49 -0.78 1.88
C GLY A 529 -9.14 -1.90 1.11
N MET A 530 -10.01 -1.52 0.17
CA MET A 530 -10.70 -2.38 -0.77
C MET A 530 -10.34 -1.98 -2.19
N ILE A 531 -10.36 -2.94 -3.10
CA ILE A 531 -10.22 -2.76 -4.55
C ILE A 531 -11.56 -3.12 -5.16
N VAL A 532 -12.00 -2.30 -6.12
CA VAL A 532 -13.09 -2.62 -7.04
C VAL A 532 -12.56 -2.43 -8.45
N ALA A 533 -12.39 -3.53 -9.17
CA ALA A 533 -11.81 -3.54 -10.51
C ALA A 533 -12.88 -3.63 -11.60
N GLY A 534 -12.59 -3.08 -12.78
CA GLY A 534 -13.39 -3.26 -14.00
C GLY A 534 -13.08 -4.54 -14.78
N VAL A 535 -12.06 -5.28 -14.35
CA VAL A 535 -11.62 -6.57 -14.92
C VAL A 535 -11.45 -7.58 -13.78
N PRO A 536 -11.53 -8.89 -14.06
CA PRO A 536 -11.21 -9.90 -13.05
C PRO A 536 -9.84 -9.63 -12.42
N LEU A 537 -9.76 -9.71 -11.10
CA LEU A 537 -8.52 -9.40 -10.36
C LEU A 537 -7.34 -10.25 -10.84
N THR A 538 -7.60 -11.49 -11.27
CA THR A 538 -6.59 -12.42 -11.83
C THR A 538 -5.91 -11.91 -13.11
N GLU A 539 -6.48 -10.93 -13.82
CA GLU A 539 -5.79 -10.25 -14.93
C GLU A 539 -4.67 -9.30 -14.45
N ARG A 540 -4.70 -8.93 -13.16
CA ARG A 540 -3.77 -7.97 -12.55
C ARG A 540 -2.95 -8.57 -11.41
N THR A 541 -3.48 -9.50 -10.63
CA THR A 541 -2.84 -10.02 -9.42
C THR A 541 -3.55 -11.27 -8.92
N PRO A 542 -2.85 -12.24 -8.30
CA PRO A 542 -3.53 -13.32 -7.60
C PRO A 542 -4.28 -12.80 -6.38
N VAL A 543 -5.42 -13.44 -6.08
CA VAL A 543 -6.20 -13.18 -4.88
C VAL A 543 -5.85 -14.23 -3.83
N GLU A 544 -5.30 -13.77 -2.73
CA GLU A 544 -4.90 -14.56 -1.56
C GLU A 544 -5.99 -14.55 -0.48
N ARG A 545 -5.93 -15.56 0.39
CA ARG A 545 -6.77 -15.63 1.58
C ARG A 545 -5.95 -15.30 2.83
N ARG A 546 -6.41 -14.32 3.60
CA ARG A 546 -5.79 -13.87 4.87
C ARG A 546 -6.82 -13.96 5.98
N GLY A 547 -6.82 -15.09 6.69
CA GLY A 547 -7.96 -15.47 7.55
C GLY A 547 -9.19 -15.74 6.68
N ASP A 548 -10.31 -15.10 6.98
CA ASP A 548 -11.52 -15.22 6.16
C ASP A 548 -11.58 -14.21 5.00
N ALA A 549 -10.71 -13.20 5.00
CA ALA A 549 -10.71 -12.13 4.01
C ALA A 549 -9.95 -12.51 2.73
N ARG A 550 -10.47 -12.06 1.58
CA ARG A 550 -9.80 -12.09 0.28
C ARG A 550 -8.99 -10.81 0.11
N CYS A 551 -7.72 -10.93 -0.26
CA CYS A 551 -6.84 -9.80 -0.52
C CYS A 551 -6.05 -10.02 -1.81
N ILE A 552 -5.71 -8.96 -2.53
CA ILE A 552 -4.72 -9.06 -3.62
C ILE A 552 -3.33 -9.41 -3.05
N ALA A 553 -2.40 -9.84 -3.91
CA ALA A 553 -1.05 -10.20 -3.48
C ALA A 553 -0.11 -9.00 -3.29
N PHE A 554 -0.42 -7.84 -3.87
CA PHE A 554 0.42 -6.63 -3.82
C PHE A 554 -0.06 -5.63 -2.77
N ASP A 555 0.85 -5.06 -1.97
CA ASP A 555 0.48 -4.01 -1.01
C ASP A 555 0.15 -2.67 -1.69
N LYS A 556 -0.22 -1.69 -0.86
CA LYS A 556 -0.60 -0.35 -1.31
C LYS A 556 0.46 0.37 -2.16
N ARG A 557 1.74 -0.04 -2.09
CA ARG A 557 2.82 0.59 -2.88
C ARG A 557 2.75 0.21 -4.35
N TYR A 558 2.16 -0.95 -4.65
CA TYR A 558 2.19 -1.54 -5.98
C TYR A 558 0.80 -1.80 -6.56
N CYS A 559 -0.28 -1.75 -5.78
CA CYS A 559 -1.64 -1.98 -6.29
C CYS A 559 -2.05 -0.96 -7.37
N GLU A 560 -1.76 0.32 -7.15
CA GLU A 560 -2.02 1.40 -8.12
C GLU A 560 -1.25 1.17 -9.42
N ALA A 561 -0.01 0.69 -9.31
CA ALA A 561 0.85 0.39 -10.45
C ALA A 561 0.36 -0.82 -11.28
N MET A 562 -0.52 -1.65 -10.69
CA MET A 562 -1.25 -2.70 -11.40
C MET A 562 -2.60 -2.22 -11.97
N GLY A 563 -2.84 -0.91 -11.99
CA GLY A 563 -4.09 -0.31 -12.46
C GLY A 563 -5.28 -0.54 -11.53
N LEU A 564 -5.05 -0.94 -10.28
CA LEU A 564 -6.11 -1.20 -9.30
C LEU A 564 -6.33 0.02 -8.42
N ILE A 565 -7.55 0.56 -8.45
CA ILE A 565 -7.90 1.74 -7.66
C ILE A 565 -8.33 1.33 -6.25
N LYS A 566 -7.77 2.02 -5.27
CA LYS A 566 -8.06 1.86 -3.85
C LYS A 566 -9.32 2.64 -3.47
N LEU A 567 -10.16 1.98 -2.70
CA LEU A 567 -11.31 2.54 -2.01
C LEU A 567 -11.17 2.24 -0.52
N ASP A 568 -11.09 3.26 0.32
CA ASP A 568 -10.95 3.07 1.76
C ASP A 568 -12.34 3.06 2.42
N VAL A 569 -12.79 1.86 2.80
CA VAL A 569 -14.02 1.64 3.55
C VAL A 569 -13.63 1.55 5.03
N LEU A 570 -13.70 2.65 5.76
CA LEU A 570 -13.34 2.72 7.17
C LEU A 570 -14.54 2.46 8.08
N GLY A 571 -14.30 1.76 9.18
CA GLY A 571 -15.27 1.65 10.27
C GLY A 571 -14.94 2.67 11.36
N LEU A 572 -15.90 3.53 11.70
CA LEU A 572 -15.73 4.58 12.69
C LEU A 572 -16.76 4.45 13.82
N ALA A 573 -16.29 4.10 15.01
CA ALA A 573 -17.14 3.93 16.20
C ALA A 573 -17.94 5.19 16.58
N THR A 574 -17.45 6.38 16.21
CA THR A 574 -18.18 7.64 16.42
C THR A 574 -19.50 7.68 15.66
N LEU A 575 -19.57 7.06 14.47
CA LEU A 575 -20.84 6.98 13.72
C LEU A 575 -21.84 6.07 14.41
N ASP A 576 -21.38 4.96 15.02
CA ASP A 576 -22.23 4.07 15.82
C ASP A 576 -22.78 4.77 17.07
N LEU A 577 -21.95 5.60 17.70
CA LEU A 577 -22.35 6.42 18.84
C LEU A 577 -23.43 7.45 18.45
N LEU A 578 -23.22 8.17 17.34
CA LEU A 578 -24.18 9.16 16.85
C LEU A 578 -25.52 8.52 16.46
N ASP A 579 -25.48 7.37 15.78
CA ASP A 579 -26.68 6.61 15.42
C ASP A 579 -27.44 6.12 16.66
N SER A 580 -26.71 5.59 17.65
CA SER A 580 -27.30 5.19 18.94
C SER A 580 -27.95 6.38 19.67
N ALA A 581 -27.28 7.54 19.71
CA ALA A 581 -27.81 8.75 20.32
C ALA A 581 -29.09 9.23 19.62
N LYS A 582 -29.08 9.27 18.28
CA LYS A 582 -30.24 9.62 17.46
C LYS A 582 -31.42 8.69 17.74
N ARG A 583 -31.18 7.37 17.79
CA ARG A 583 -32.21 6.37 18.10
C ARG A 583 -32.80 6.59 19.49
N TYR A 584 -31.99 6.76 20.53
CA TYR A 584 -32.49 6.99 21.88
C TYR A 584 -33.27 8.29 22.02
N ILE A 585 -32.89 9.34 21.29
CA ILE A 585 -33.68 10.57 21.28
C ILE A 585 -35.05 10.31 20.65
N LYS A 586 -35.09 9.63 19.50
CA LYS A 586 -36.35 9.26 18.84
C LYS A 586 -37.24 8.39 19.71
N GLU A 587 -36.69 7.42 20.43
CA GLU A 587 -37.44 6.56 21.35
C GLU A 587 -38.03 7.34 22.55
N ASN A 588 -37.29 8.33 23.06
CA ASN A 588 -37.71 9.09 24.24
C ASN A 588 -38.61 10.29 23.93
N THR A 589 -38.40 10.97 22.80
CA THR A 589 -39.11 12.22 22.45
C THR A 589 -40.05 12.07 21.25
N GLY A 590 -39.89 11.01 20.46
CA GLY A 590 -40.57 10.85 19.16
C GLY A 590 -39.93 11.64 18.02
N GLU A 591 -38.92 12.47 18.28
CA GLU A 591 -38.27 13.32 17.27
C GLU A 591 -37.18 12.57 16.51
N ASP A 592 -37.24 12.62 15.18
CA ASP A 592 -36.21 12.06 14.29
C ASP A 592 -35.21 13.15 13.90
N ILE A 593 -34.03 13.15 14.53
CA ILE A 593 -33.02 14.19 14.30
C ILE A 593 -32.31 13.98 12.96
N ASN A 594 -32.25 15.05 12.15
CA ASN A 594 -31.36 15.13 11.01
C ASN A 594 -30.03 15.78 11.41
N LEU A 595 -28.94 15.00 11.41
CA LEU A 595 -27.61 15.48 11.78
C LEU A 595 -27.10 16.56 10.82
N ASP A 596 -27.42 16.45 9.52
CA ASP A 596 -26.99 17.40 8.49
C ASP A 596 -27.67 18.77 8.62
N ALA A 597 -28.72 18.88 9.45
CA ALA A 597 -29.41 20.14 9.72
C ALA A 597 -28.87 20.88 10.95
N ILE A 598 -28.03 20.25 11.77
CA ILE A 598 -27.54 20.82 13.05
C ILE A 598 -26.54 21.95 12.75
N SER A 599 -26.81 23.15 13.28
CA SER A 599 -25.94 24.31 13.08
C SER A 599 -24.56 24.14 13.72
N LEU A 600 -23.49 24.48 13.00
CA LEU A 600 -22.13 24.54 13.56
C LEU A 600 -21.93 25.76 14.48
N GLU A 601 -22.85 26.72 14.43
CA GLU A 601 -22.79 27.98 15.18
C GLU A 601 -23.68 27.95 16.45
N ASP A 602 -24.08 26.77 16.93
CA ASP A 602 -24.85 26.65 18.17
C ASP A 602 -24.02 27.13 19.37
N ARG A 603 -24.46 28.22 20.01
CA ARG A 603 -23.72 28.82 21.13
C ARG A 603 -23.64 27.91 22.34
N LYS A 604 -24.67 27.12 22.66
CA LYS A 604 -24.61 26.23 23.83
C LYS A 604 -23.50 25.19 23.66
N VAL A 605 -23.36 24.67 22.44
CA VAL A 605 -22.30 23.71 22.10
C VAL A 605 -20.92 24.38 22.12
N LEU A 606 -20.77 25.54 21.47
CA LEU A 606 -19.49 26.27 21.40
C LEU A 606 -19.02 26.79 22.77
N ASP A 607 -19.95 27.24 23.63
CA ASP A 607 -19.64 27.66 24.98
C ASP A 607 -19.28 26.45 25.87
N GLY A 608 -19.87 25.28 25.60
CA GLY A 608 -19.44 24.00 26.18
C GLY A 608 -18.01 23.62 25.79
N PHE A 609 -17.63 23.81 24.52
CA PHE A 609 -16.24 23.66 24.06
C PHE A 609 -15.31 24.64 24.78
N ALA A 610 -15.70 25.92 24.88
CA ALA A 610 -14.96 26.95 25.62
C ALA A 610 -14.78 26.60 27.11
N ALA A 611 -15.75 25.93 27.72
CA ALA A 611 -15.65 25.43 29.10
C ALA A 611 -14.88 24.10 29.22
N GLY A 612 -14.45 23.49 28.11
CA GLY A 612 -13.76 22.20 28.07
C GLY A 612 -14.66 21.00 28.41
N TYR A 613 -15.97 21.11 28.18
CA TYR A 613 -16.95 20.03 28.37
C TYR A 613 -16.95 19.04 27.20
N THR A 614 -15.80 18.39 26.97
CA THR A 614 -15.57 17.50 25.81
C THR A 614 -15.28 16.06 26.18
N GLN A 615 -15.65 15.63 27.39
CA GLN A 615 -15.53 14.23 27.77
C GLN A 615 -16.45 13.38 26.87
N GLY A 616 -15.88 12.39 26.17
CA GLY A 616 -16.61 11.56 25.20
C GLY A 616 -16.88 12.25 23.86
N VAL A 617 -16.32 13.44 23.60
CA VAL A 617 -16.40 14.10 22.29
C VAL A 617 -15.20 13.68 21.44
N PHE A 618 -15.49 13.11 20.27
CA PHE A 618 -14.48 12.59 19.33
C PHE A 618 -13.37 13.62 19.05
N GLN A 619 -12.11 13.15 19.04
CA GLN A 619 -10.86 13.93 18.90
C GLN A 619 -10.56 14.95 20.01
N LEU A 620 -11.51 15.33 20.86
CA LEU A 620 -11.39 16.48 21.76
C LEU A 620 -11.38 16.11 23.26
N GLU A 621 -11.24 14.83 23.60
CA GLU A 621 -11.42 14.32 24.97
C GLU A 621 -10.20 14.47 25.92
N SER A 622 -8.99 14.53 25.35
CA SER A 622 -7.76 14.40 26.15
C SER A 622 -7.62 15.55 27.17
N GLY A 623 -6.97 15.29 28.31
CA GLY A 623 -6.76 16.32 29.35
C GLY A 623 -6.09 17.59 28.81
N PRO A 624 -4.94 17.47 28.11
CA PRO A 624 -4.29 18.60 27.44
C PRO A 624 -5.16 19.31 26.40
N MET A 625 -5.92 18.59 25.56
CA MET A 625 -6.83 19.20 24.58
C MET A 625 -7.94 20.01 25.26
N ARG A 626 -8.53 19.47 26.34
CA ARG A 626 -9.52 20.19 27.16
C ARG A 626 -8.97 21.47 27.75
N LYS A 627 -7.71 21.47 28.18
CA LYS A 627 -7.03 22.68 28.66
C LYS A 627 -6.88 23.71 27.53
N LEU A 628 -6.43 23.28 26.36
CA LEU A 628 -6.31 24.15 25.18
C LEU A 628 -7.64 24.81 24.82
N LEU A 629 -8.74 24.05 24.78
CA LEU A 629 -10.06 24.59 24.49
C LEU A 629 -10.50 25.65 25.53
N LYS A 630 -10.20 25.42 26.81
CA LYS A 630 -10.43 26.43 27.88
C LYS A 630 -9.59 27.68 27.71
N ASP A 631 -8.32 27.50 27.34
CA ASP A 631 -7.40 28.59 27.10
C ASP A 631 -7.90 29.48 25.94
N LEU A 632 -8.36 28.86 24.84
CA LEU A 632 -8.95 29.58 23.72
C LEU A 632 -10.34 30.16 24.04
N GLY A 633 -11.13 29.47 24.87
CA GLY A 633 -12.43 29.93 25.32
C GLY A 633 -12.39 31.19 26.20
N GLY A 634 -11.26 31.45 26.86
CA GLY A 634 -10.99 32.69 27.59
C GLY A 634 -10.34 33.80 26.74
N GLY A 635 -10.31 33.65 25.42
CA GLY A 635 -9.76 34.64 24.48
C GLY A 635 -10.64 35.88 24.30
N ILE A 636 -10.15 36.82 23.47
CA ILE A 636 -10.90 38.07 23.15
C ILE A 636 -12.14 37.76 22.31
N GLU A 637 -12.03 36.81 21.39
CA GLU A 637 -13.12 36.40 20.51
C GLU A 637 -13.89 35.20 21.08
N PRO A 638 -15.22 35.14 20.89
CA PRO A 638 -16.00 34.00 21.31
C PRO A 638 -15.60 32.74 20.52
N MET A 639 -15.63 31.58 21.19
CA MET A 639 -15.32 30.29 20.57
C MET A 639 -16.15 30.08 19.29
N SER A 640 -15.49 29.73 18.18
CA SER A 640 -16.14 29.45 16.89
C SER A 640 -15.84 28.03 16.42
N PHE A 641 -16.61 27.51 15.47
CA PHE A 641 -16.30 26.21 14.86
C PHE A 641 -14.91 26.20 14.20
N LYS A 642 -14.51 27.30 13.56
CA LYS A 642 -13.16 27.44 12.97
C LYS A 642 -12.05 27.30 14.01
N THR A 643 -12.24 27.89 15.20
CA THR A 643 -11.31 27.76 16.32
C THR A 643 -11.18 26.31 16.78
N VAL A 644 -12.29 25.57 16.85
CA VAL A 644 -12.29 24.13 17.19
C VAL A 644 -11.56 23.31 16.12
N VAL A 645 -11.76 23.60 14.83
CA VAL A 645 -11.02 22.94 13.75
C VAL A 645 -9.51 23.20 13.89
N ALA A 646 -9.11 24.44 14.18
CA ALA A 646 -7.71 24.80 14.36
C ALA A 646 -7.03 24.02 15.50
N THR A 647 -7.74 23.71 16.59
CA THR A 647 -7.15 22.92 17.69
C THR A 647 -6.76 21.51 17.25
N THR A 648 -7.55 20.88 16.38
CA THR A 648 -7.24 19.52 15.86
C THR A 648 -5.98 19.48 14.99
N ALA A 649 -5.65 20.60 14.35
CA ALA A 649 -4.45 20.76 13.55
C ALA A 649 -3.23 21.15 14.39
N LEU A 650 -3.41 22.06 15.37
CA LEU A 650 -2.34 22.54 16.27
C LEU A 650 -1.94 21.52 17.33
N PHE A 651 -2.86 20.68 17.79
CA PHE A 651 -2.59 19.72 18.87
C PHE A 651 -1.88 18.47 18.36
N ARG A 652 -0.72 18.67 17.72
CA ARG A 652 0.16 17.64 17.13
C ARG A 652 1.62 17.93 17.50
N PRO A 653 2.50 16.91 17.56
CA PRO A 653 3.89 17.10 18.00
C PRO A 653 4.64 18.22 17.25
N GLY A 654 4.49 18.32 15.93
CA GLY A 654 5.16 19.35 15.12
C GLY A 654 4.82 20.78 15.53
N PRO A 655 3.54 21.22 15.41
CA PRO A 655 3.13 22.57 15.82
C PRO A 655 3.36 22.88 17.31
N ILE A 656 3.32 21.87 18.19
CA ILE A 656 3.65 22.04 19.61
C ILE A 656 5.15 22.33 19.77
N GLN A 657 6.01 21.52 19.16
CA GLN A 657 7.46 21.66 19.26
C GLN A 657 7.99 22.94 18.59
N SER A 658 7.31 23.43 17.54
CA SER A 658 7.70 24.65 16.83
C SER A 658 7.19 25.95 17.48
N GLY A 659 6.51 25.89 18.63
CA GLY A 659 5.94 27.07 19.31
C GLY A 659 4.68 27.65 18.67
N MET A 660 4.21 27.10 17.54
CA MET A 660 3.03 27.62 16.82
C MET A 660 1.76 27.59 17.67
N LEU A 661 1.62 26.58 18.52
CA LEU A 661 0.48 26.49 19.44
C LEU A 661 0.47 27.66 20.45
N ASP A 662 1.64 28.00 21.00
CA ASP A 662 1.77 29.05 22.01
C ASP A 662 1.53 30.43 21.41
N ASP A 663 2.04 30.69 20.19
CA ASP A 663 1.77 31.92 19.44
C ASP A 663 0.28 32.06 19.13
N TYR A 664 -0.34 31.00 18.62
CA TYR A 664 -1.78 30.99 18.30
C TYR A 664 -2.64 31.33 19.52
N VAL A 665 -2.35 30.72 20.68
CA VAL A 665 -3.07 30.98 21.94
C VAL A 665 -2.79 32.39 22.46
N SER A 666 -1.55 32.87 22.37
CA SER A 666 -1.18 34.20 22.84
C SER A 666 -1.88 35.30 22.05
N VAL A 667 -2.00 35.14 20.74
CA VAL A 667 -2.77 36.04 19.88
C VAL A 667 -4.27 35.95 20.21
N ALA A 668 -4.83 34.75 20.35
CA ALA A 668 -6.24 34.57 20.70
C ALA A 668 -6.62 35.23 22.05
N LYS A 669 -5.68 35.24 23.00
CA LYS A 669 -5.85 35.90 24.32
C LYS A 669 -5.52 37.39 24.32
N GLY A 670 -5.00 37.93 23.22
CA GLY A 670 -4.59 39.33 23.13
C GLY A 670 -3.27 39.66 23.81
N PHE A 671 -2.48 38.67 24.18
CA PHE A 671 -1.13 38.87 24.74
C PHE A 671 -0.11 39.20 23.66
N MET A 672 -0.44 38.92 22.39
CA MET A 672 0.42 39.17 21.23
C MET A 672 -0.43 39.66 20.05
N ALA A 673 0.13 40.50 19.19
CA ALA A 673 -0.48 40.82 17.90
C ALA A 673 -0.16 39.71 16.87
N PRO A 674 -1.05 39.38 15.92
CA PRO A 674 -0.75 38.44 14.85
C PRO A 674 0.53 38.84 14.10
N HIS A 675 1.47 37.90 13.95
CA HIS A 675 2.69 38.16 13.21
C HIS A 675 2.43 38.14 11.69
N SER A 676 2.69 39.26 11.01
CA SER A 676 2.65 39.34 9.55
C SER A 676 3.92 38.71 8.96
N LEU A 677 3.82 37.47 8.48
CA LEU A 677 4.89 36.80 7.74
C LEU A 677 5.24 37.56 6.44
N HIS A 678 4.22 38.05 5.74
CA HIS A 678 4.34 38.89 4.55
C HIS A 678 2.97 39.53 4.24
N PRO A 679 2.88 40.81 3.81
CA PRO A 679 1.60 41.49 3.62
C PRO A 679 0.61 40.77 2.68
N MET A 680 1.12 40.03 1.70
CA MET A 680 0.28 39.26 0.77
C MET A 680 -0.25 37.94 1.35
N LEU A 681 0.26 37.51 2.51
CA LEU A 681 -0.17 36.31 3.22
C LEU A 681 -1.11 36.62 4.38
N ASP A 682 -1.22 37.88 4.81
CA ASP A 682 -2.05 38.26 5.96
C ASP A 682 -3.51 37.85 5.79
N GLU A 683 -4.02 37.84 4.56
CA GLU A 683 -5.38 37.37 4.28
C GLU A 683 -5.54 35.86 4.50
N ILE A 684 -4.58 35.04 4.07
CA ILE A 684 -4.68 33.58 4.18
C ILE A 684 -4.43 33.07 5.60
N SER A 685 -3.68 33.83 6.42
CA SER A 685 -3.35 33.48 7.80
C SER A 685 -4.25 34.17 8.83
N ARG A 686 -5.15 35.07 8.39
CA ARG A 686 -6.06 35.82 9.26
C ARG A 686 -6.88 34.92 10.18
N ASP A 687 -7.51 33.91 9.60
CA ASP A 687 -8.36 32.95 10.31
C ASP A 687 -7.57 31.99 11.21
N THR A 688 -6.23 32.08 11.18
CA THR A 688 -5.31 31.24 11.96
C THR A 688 -4.31 32.07 12.77
N ASN A 689 -4.69 33.29 13.16
CA ASN A 689 -3.91 34.18 14.04
C ASN A 689 -2.49 34.49 13.52
N GLY A 690 -2.31 34.53 12.19
CA GLY A 690 -1.01 34.80 11.56
C GLY A 690 -0.13 33.55 11.37
N VAL A 691 -0.57 32.38 11.83
CA VAL A 691 0.19 31.12 11.73
C VAL A 691 -0.30 30.29 10.55
N LEU A 692 0.60 29.72 9.75
CA LEU A 692 0.23 28.80 8.65
C LEU A 692 0.10 27.37 9.21
N ILE A 693 -1.13 26.96 9.50
CA ILE A 693 -1.44 25.68 10.17
C ILE A 693 -1.85 24.62 9.15
N TYR A 694 -2.51 25.03 8.06
CA TYR A 694 -3.08 24.11 7.08
C TYR A 694 -2.18 23.92 5.86
N GLN A 695 -2.26 22.75 5.24
CA GLN A 695 -1.52 22.45 4.02
C GLN A 695 -1.99 23.35 2.86
N GLU A 696 -3.29 23.64 2.82
CA GLU A 696 -3.91 24.55 1.86
C GLU A 696 -3.33 25.96 1.96
N GLN A 697 -3.03 26.45 3.17
CA GLN A 697 -2.41 27.75 3.38
C GLN A 697 -0.96 27.76 2.86
N ILE A 698 -0.21 26.68 3.08
CA ILE A 698 1.16 26.55 2.53
C ILE A 698 1.11 26.55 1.00
N MET A 699 0.18 25.78 0.41
CA MET A 699 0.00 25.76 -1.05
C MET A 699 -0.37 27.15 -1.57
N ALA A 700 -1.35 27.82 -0.97
CA ALA A 700 -1.75 29.17 -1.34
C ALA A 700 -0.58 30.17 -1.23
N ALA A 701 0.22 30.09 -0.15
CA ALA A 701 1.38 30.94 0.04
C ALA A 701 2.42 30.77 -1.08
N THR A 702 2.68 29.54 -1.53
CA THR A 702 3.62 29.30 -2.63
C THR A 702 3.15 29.89 -3.96
N ARG A 703 1.85 29.89 -4.21
CA ARG A 703 1.25 30.52 -5.40
C ARG A 703 1.33 32.03 -5.33
N ILE A 704 0.98 32.60 -4.17
CA ILE A 704 0.97 34.04 -3.96
C ILE A 704 2.39 34.62 -4.03
N LEU A 705 3.36 33.95 -3.42
CA LEU A 705 4.72 34.48 -3.32
C LEU A 705 5.60 34.15 -4.51
N ALA A 706 5.41 32.99 -5.16
CA ALA A 706 6.32 32.51 -6.21
C ALA A 706 5.62 32.15 -7.52
N GLY A 707 4.30 32.36 -7.65
CA GLY A 707 3.55 32.07 -8.88
C GLY A 707 3.54 30.59 -9.26
N PHE A 708 3.72 29.69 -8.29
CA PHE A 708 3.67 28.25 -8.53
C PHE A 708 2.29 27.85 -9.08
N SER A 709 2.22 26.82 -9.92
CA SER A 709 0.94 26.18 -10.23
C SER A 709 0.40 25.44 -9.00
N MET A 710 -0.89 25.11 -9.00
CA MET A 710 -1.46 24.27 -7.94
C MET A 710 -0.78 22.90 -7.82
N ALA A 711 -0.29 22.33 -8.92
CA ALA A 711 0.43 21.06 -8.91
C ALA A 711 1.85 21.18 -8.35
N GLU A 712 2.54 22.29 -8.66
CA GLU A 712 3.84 22.65 -8.06
C GLU A 712 3.67 22.87 -6.54
N ALA A 713 2.60 23.56 -6.13
CA ALA A 713 2.27 23.79 -4.72
C ALA A 713 2.00 22.47 -3.95
N ASP A 714 1.26 21.52 -4.52
CA ASP A 714 1.08 20.18 -3.91
C ASP A 714 2.43 19.44 -3.82
N SER A 715 3.32 19.63 -4.80
CA SER A 715 4.67 19.04 -4.78
C SER A 715 5.54 19.59 -3.64
N VAL A 716 5.46 20.89 -3.34
CA VAL A 716 6.11 21.52 -2.17
C VAL A 716 5.59 20.86 -0.89
N ARG A 717 4.26 20.79 -0.74
CA ARG A 717 3.60 20.18 0.42
C ARG A 717 4.03 18.74 0.62
N LYS A 718 4.11 17.93 -0.45
CA LYS A 718 4.59 16.53 -0.40
C LYS A 718 6.05 16.45 0.06
N ALA A 719 6.92 17.33 -0.44
CA ALA A 719 8.34 17.36 -0.05
C ALA A 719 8.51 17.67 1.45
N ILE A 720 7.81 18.68 1.96
CA ILE A 720 7.81 19.05 3.38
C ILE A 720 7.26 17.90 4.23
N GLY A 721 6.12 17.32 3.83
CA GLY A 721 5.50 16.22 4.58
C GLY A 721 6.36 14.96 4.67
N LYS A 722 7.18 14.68 3.65
CA LYS A 722 8.12 13.54 3.61
C LYS A 722 9.49 13.85 4.22
N LYS A 723 9.74 15.09 4.63
CA LYS A 723 11.08 15.57 5.03
C LYS A 723 12.16 15.25 3.98
N ASP A 724 11.80 15.36 2.70
CA ASP A 724 12.71 15.08 1.58
C ASP A 724 13.69 16.26 1.41
N MET A 725 14.84 16.18 2.07
CA MET A 725 15.80 17.28 2.17
C MET A 725 16.37 17.72 0.82
N GLU A 726 16.64 16.77 -0.08
CA GLU A 726 17.16 17.10 -1.42
C GLU A 726 16.11 17.84 -2.25
N LYS A 727 14.87 17.33 -2.26
CA LYS A 727 13.78 17.96 -2.99
C LYS A 727 13.41 19.32 -2.41
N MET A 728 13.39 19.46 -1.08
CA MET A 728 13.17 20.75 -0.42
C MET A 728 14.25 21.77 -0.76
N LYS A 729 15.53 21.37 -0.83
CA LYS A 729 16.62 22.26 -1.22
C LYS A 729 16.48 22.73 -2.67
N SER A 730 16.14 21.82 -3.58
CA SER A 730 15.92 22.14 -5.00
C SER A 730 14.73 23.11 -5.18
N ILE A 731 13.58 22.78 -4.58
CA ILE A 731 12.38 23.62 -4.66
C ILE A 731 12.59 24.98 -3.98
N GLY A 732 13.32 25.02 -2.86
CA GLY A 732 13.62 26.26 -2.15
C GLY A 732 14.41 27.26 -2.99
N GLY A 733 15.36 26.78 -3.79
CA GLY A 733 16.10 27.63 -4.73
C GLY A 733 15.20 28.23 -5.82
N ASP A 734 14.31 27.43 -6.41
CA ASP A 734 13.35 27.90 -7.42
C ASP A 734 12.33 28.88 -6.82
N PHE A 735 11.83 28.60 -5.62
CA PHE A 735 10.90 29.47 -4.89
C PHE A 735 11.47 30.88 -4.71
N ILE A 736 12.71 31.02 -4.25
CA ILE A 736 13.37 32.32 -4.04
C ILE A 736 13.46 33.06 -5.38
N LYS A 737 13.98 32.40 -6.42
CA LYS A 737 14.16 33.00 -7.75
C LYS A 737 12.84 33.54 -8.30
N ARG A 738 11.75 32.75 -8.22
CA ARG A 738 10.45 33.20 -8.71
C ARG A 738 9.87 34.32 -7.86
N ALA A 739 10.00 34.24 -6.54
CA ALA A 739 9.51 35.29 -5.65
C ALA A 739 10.16 36.66 -5.90
N GLU A 740 11.43 36.67 -6.31
CA GLU A 740 12.14 37.89 -6.73
C GLU A 740 11.56 38.55 -7.99
N GLU A 741 10.87 37.80 -8.87
CA GLU A 741 10.26 38.38 -10.08
C GLU A 741 9.07 39.31 -9.75
N GLY A 742 8.34 38.97 -8.68
CA GLY A 742 7.22 39.74 -8.15
C GLY A 742 5.99 39.81 -9.04
N TRP A 743 5.12 40.79 -8.74
CA TRP A 743 3.81 40.97 -9.37
C TRP A 743 3.80 42.09 -10.41
N VAL A 744 2.92 41.97 -11.40
CA VAL A 744 2.60 43.01 -12.39
C VAL A 744 1.09 43.19 -12.49
N THR A 745 0.64 44.43 -12.73
CA THR A 745 -0.78 44.73 -12.99
C THR A 745 -0.97 44.84 -14.50
N VAL A 746 -1.84 43.99 -15.05
CA VAL A 746 -2.22 43.97 -16.47
C VAL A 746 -3.62 44.54 -16.65
N SER A 747 -3.84 45.25 -17.76
CA SER A 747 -5.17 45.73 -18.16
C SER A 747 -5.74 44.77 -19.19
N LEU A 748 -7.01 44.39 -19.04
CA LEU A 748 -7.73 43.50 -19.93
C LEU A 748 -8.55 44.30 -20.95
N ASP A 749 -8.91 43.67 -22.07
CA ASP A 749 -9.68 44.30 -23.16
C ASP A 749 -11.08 44.75 -22.73
N ASP A 750 -11.63 44.16 -21.66
CA ASP A 750 -12.90 44.59 -21.05
C ASP A 750 -12.77 45.83 -20.14
N GLY A 751 -11.57 46.41 -20.06
CA GLY A 751 -11.25 47.59 -19.25
C GLY A 751 -10.99 47.26 -17.77
N SER A 752 -11.08 46.01 -17.35
CA SER A 752 -10.72 45.58 -15.99
C SER A 752 -9.19 45.45 -15.85
N THR A 753 -8.69 45.52 -14.61
CA THR A 753 -7.27 45.27 -14.32
C THR A 753 -7.12 44.02 -13.45
N ARG A 754 -6.05 43.25 -13.68
CA ARG A 754 -5.70 42.08 -12.87
C ARG A 754 -4.24 42.14 -12.44
N LYS A 755 -3.96 41.72 -11.20
CA LYS A 755 -2.60 41.46 -10.74
C LYS A 755 -2.24 40.02 -11.06
N ILE A 756 -1.08 39.81 -11.67
CA ILE A 756 -0.51 38.49 -11.95
C ILE A 756 0.92 38.41 -11.46
N HIS A 757 1.34 37.23 -11.02
CA HIS A 757 2.72 36.96 -10.67
C HIS A 757 3.52 36.73 -11.96
N LYS A 758 4.69 37.36 -12.14
CA LYS A 758 5.43 37.30 -13.41
C LYS A 758 5.94 35.90 -13.75
N ALA A 759 6.31 35.13 -12.72
CA ALA A 759 6.76 33.76 -12.86
C ALA A 759 5.62 32.74 -13.06
N ALA A 760 4.36 33.15 -12.95
CA ALA A 760 3.23 32.23 -13.15
C ALA A 760 3.10 31.87 -14.64
N ARG A 761 2.84 30.59 -14.92
CA ARG A 761 2.67 30.09 -16.30
C ARG A 761 1.19 30.15 -16.69
N LEU A 762 0.85 31.22 -17.39
CA LEU A 762 -0.51 31.60 -17.78
C LEU A 762 -0.88 30.96 -19.13
N LEU A 763 -2.13 30.54 -19.28
CA LEU A 763 -2.61 29.94 -20.52
C LEU A 763 -2.76 31.01 -21.60
N CYS A 764 -2.11 30.80 -22.75
CA CYS A 764 -2.20 31.66 -23.91
C CYS A 764 -3.25 31.14 -24.92
N ALA A 765 -3.66 31.97 -25.87
CA ALA A 765 -4.70 31.65 -26.86
C ALA A 765 -4.32 30.50 -27.81
N ASP A 766 -3.03 30.18 -27.92
CA ASP A 766 -2.51 29.04 -28.66
C ASP A 766 -2.49 27.73 -27.86
N GLY A 767 -2.99 27.76 -26.61
CA GLY A 767 -3.09 26.59 -25.72
C GLY A 767 -1.83 26.31 -24.91
N GLU A 768 -0.74 27.05 -25.12
CA GLU A 768 0.52 26.89 -24.40
C GLU A 768 0.56 27.74 -23.12
N ARG A 769 1.24 27.26 -22.08
CA ARG A 769 1.41 27.99 -20.81
C ARG A 769 2.75 28.70 -20.77
N ARG A 770 2.72 30.03 -20.64
CA ARG A 770 3.91 30.89 -20.67
C ARG A 770 3.95 31.85 -19.49
N THR A 771 5.15 32.21 -19.06
CA THR A 771 5.36 33.32 -18.12
C THR A 771 4.93 34.65 -18.73
N TYR A 772 4.75 35.68 -17.90
CA TYR A 772 4.41 37.01 -18.39
C TYR A 772 5.44 37.54 -19.39
N ALA A 773 6.74 37.37 -19.09
CA ALA A 773 7.80 37.84 -19.98
C ALA A 773 7.81 37.11 -21.32
N GLU A 774 7.60 35.79 -21.33
CA GLU A 774 7.51 34.98 -22.55
C GLU A 774 6.29 35.36 -23.39
N ALA A 775 5.11 35.52 -22.77
CA ALA A 775 3.89 35.91 -23.48
C ALA A 775 4.04 37.30 -24.12
N MET A 776 4.62 38.27 -23.40
CA MET A 776 4.88 39.61 -23.93
C MET A 776 5.93 39.61 -25.05
N ALA A 777 6.96 38.75 -24.98
CA ALA A 777 8.01 38.68 -26.00
C ALA A 777 7.49 38.24 -27.38
N ILE A 778 6.43 37.43 -27.40
CA ILE A 778 5.80 36.93 -28.64
C ILE A 778 4.43 37.56 -28.91
N ASN A 779 4.01 38.52 -28.08
CA ASN A 779 2.72 39.18 -28.14
C ASN A 779 1.53 38.18 -28.14
N ALA A 780 1.61 37.14 -27.31
CA ALA A 780 0.56 36.13 -27.17
C ALA A 780 -0.55 36.59 -26.22
N ASP A 781 -1.80 36.39 -26.64
CA ASP A 781 -2.98 36.73 -25.83
C ASP A 781 -3.14 35.74 -24.66
N ILE A 782 -3.17 36.26 -23.43
CA ILE A 782 -3.39 35.46 -22.23
C ILE A 782 -4.90 35.25 -22.04
N THR A 783 -5.33 34.00 -22.07
CA THR A 783 -6.76 33.63 -22.03
C THR A 783 -7.24 33.16 -20.66
N SER A 784 -6.32 32.75 -19.77
CA SER A 784 -6.62 32.47 -18.37
C SER A 784 -5.60 33.12 -17.44
N PHE A 785 -6.14 33.77 -16.40
CA PHE A 785 -5.38 34.41 -15.32
C PHE A 785 -5.45 33.61 -14.02
N ASP A 786 -6.00 32.38 -14.07
CA ASP A 786 -6.03 31.49 -12.92
C ASP A 786 -4.61 30.93 -12.69
N ILE A 787 -4.04 31.29 -11.54
CA ILE A 787 -2.76 30.78 -11.03
C ILE A 787 -2.93 29.31 -10.60
#